data_AF-A0A1B3LZX2-F1
#
_entry.id   AF-A0A1B3LZX2-F1
#
_cell.length_a   1.000
_cell.length_b   1.000
_cell.length_c   1.000
_cell.angle_alpha   90.00
_cell.angle_beta   90.00
_cell.angle_gamma   90.00
#
_symmetry.space_group_name_H-M   'P 1'
#
loop_
_entity.id
_entity.type
_entity.pdbx_description
1 polymer ?
#
loop_
_entity_poly.entity_id
_entity_poly.type
_entity_poly.pdbx_seq_one_letter_code
_entity_poly.pdbx_strand_id
1 'polypeptide(L)'
;MAIPQTFIQELLNRVDVVDVVGRYVQLKKGGANLMGLCPFHGEKSPSFSVSPTKQFYHCFGCGANGNAIGFLMEHAGMSFIEAVKDLAQQTGMQIPEDDASPQDRERAAQQRQKQVTLTDVLEKAALAYAKHLKAAPRAVDYLKGRGLSGQIAKTFGLGYAPEGWRALASVFPDYQDPLLVESGMVIEHEDEKGADGQSKRYDRFRDRIMFPIRNVKGECIGFGGRVLDKGEPKYLNSPETPVFSKGRELYGLFEGRTAIRVAGYALVTEGYMDVVALAQLGFANAVATLGTACTPDHVQKLFRFTDSVVFSFDGDGAGRRAARKALDAALPLATDTRSVKFLFLPAEHDPDSFIRANGEAAFAQCVKDAVPLSRFLIEAASADCDLSSAEGRARMASQARPLWSALPDGALKRQLIGELSTSIGIGSSDLLQLWQQAGGSRAPRSSGPAPAQSSPDAGYDGGASYESSASAYESSAGNYRSDSGSYGKKGYSKWRKGPPPPPRMLGTRRAGGSRADRAVGLLLANAQAWEGLSADDHSLLAHLPAPHGALFAWLEAQLHEHGPQPWAALREALRGHEHELFACTQVEQVPPSDDPASELSELGDVMNRLRRDGLEAQARQLADLVAQGDAGALDDYKRVSAQLAALKTSAAT
;
A
#
# COMPACT_ATOMS: atom_id res chain seq x y z
N MET A 1 -19.39 15.38 4.51
CA MET A 1 -20.35 15.67 3.43
C MET A 1 -20.35 14.56 2.42
N ALA A 2 -20.99 13.46 2.80
CA ALA A 2 -21.41 12.43 1.86
C ALA A 2 -22.87 12.73 1.52
N ILE A 3 -23.11 13.34 0.35
CA ILE A 3 -24.49 13.64 -0.08
C ILE A 3 -25.17 12.29 -0.40
N PRO A 4 -26.35 11.97 0.18
CA PRO A 4 -27.02 10.70 -0.06
C PRO A 4 -27.30 10.47 -1.55
N GLN A 5 -27.05 9.25 -2.05
CA GLN A 5 -27.34 8.89 -3.45
C GLN A 5 -28.83 9.04 -3.79
N THR A 6 -29.70 8.80 -2.81
CA THR A 6 -31.15 9.07 -2.91
C THR A 6 -31.45 10.54 -3.20
N PHE A 7 -30.79 11.47 -2.50
CA PHE A 7 -30.93 12.90 -2.73
C PHE A 7 -30.38 13.32 -4.10
N ILE A 8 -29.24 12.77 -4.52
CA ILE A 8 -28.65 13.05 -5.84
C ILE A 8 -29.61 12.61 -6.96
N GLN A 9 -30.23 11.44 -6.83
CA GLN A 9 -31.24 10.96 -7.78
C GLN A 9 -32.51 11.83 -7.76
N GLU A 10 -32.99 12.22 -6.58
CA GLU A 10 -34.17 13.09 -6.45
C GLU A 10 -33.91 14.48 -7.05
N LEU A 11 -32.70 15.01 -6.89
CA LEU A 11 -32.26 16.27 -7.49
C LEU A 11 -32.22 16.18 -9.02
N LEU A 12 -31.59 15.13 -9.57
CA LEU A 12 -31.56 14.90 -11.02
C LEU A 12 -32.96 14.68 -11.60
N ASN A 13 -33.93 14.20 -10.83
CA ASN A 13 -35.32 14.07 -11.26
C ASN A 13 -36.10 15.41 -11.25
N ARG A 14 -35.60 16.46 -10.55
CA ARG A 14 -36.22 17.81 -10.52
C ARG A 14 -35.54 18.84 -11.42
N VAL A 15 -34.33 18.55 -11.91
CA VAL A 15 -33.56 19.43 -12.79
C VAL A 15 -33.77 19.03 -14.24
N ASP A 16 -34.15 19.98 -15.11
CA ASP A 16 -34.07 19.76 -16.56
C ASP A 16 -32.65 20.11 -17.08
N VAL A 17 -31.97 19.13 -17.65
CA VAL A 17 -30.67 19.30 -18.32
C VAL A 17 -30.72 20.34 -19.44
N VAL A 18 -31.87 20.52 -20.10
CA VAL A 18 -32.06 21.52 -21.16
C VAL A 18 -31.94 22.93 -20.61
N ASP A 19 -32.54 23.19 -19.44
CA ASP A 19 -32.48 24.49 -18.78
C ASP A 19 -31.09 24.79 -18.21
N VAL A 20 -30.38 23.76 -17.73
CA VAL A 20 -29.01 23.90 -17.22
C VAL A 20 -28.03 24.20 -18.36
N VAL A 21 -28.09 23.44 -19.45
CA VAL A 21 -27.24 23.67 -20.63
C VAL A 21 -27.59 24.99 -21.33
N GLY A 22 -28.89 25.29 -21.48
CA GLY A 22 -29.41 26.42 -22.26
C GLY A 22 -28.96 27.80 -21.76
N ARG A 23 -28.47 27.90 -20.52
CA ARG A 23 -27.84 29.11 -19.96
C ARG A 23 -26.45 29.41 -20.55
N TYR A 24 -25.77 28.39 -21.06
CA TYR A 24 -24.40 28.48 -21.55
C TYR A 24 -24.29 28.24 -23.06
N VAL A 25 -25.17 27.40 -23.62
CA VAL A 25 -25.17 27.03 -25.04
C VAL A 25 -26.47 27.45 -25.68
N GLN A 26 -26.42 28.17 -26.80
CA GLN A 26 -27.62 28.49 -27.58
C GLN A 26 -28.13 27.23 -28.29
N LEU A 27 -29.16 26.62 -27.71
CA LEU A 27 -29.81 25.42 -28.21
C LEU A 27 -30.94 25.75 -29.22
N LYS A 28 -31.02 24.98 -30.31
CA LYS A 28 -32.07 25.05 -31.34
C LYS A 28 -32.71 23.67 -31.52
N LYS A 29 -34.00 23.61 -31.86
CA LYS A 29 -34.71 22.32 -32.02
C LYS A 29 -34.16 21.53 -33.21
N GLY A 30 -33.71 20.31 -32.97
CA GLY A 30 -33.17 19.37 -33.97
C GLY A 30 -33.90 18.03 -33.90
N GLY A 31 -35.14 18.00 -34.42
CA GLY A 31 -36.03 16.84 -34.28
C GLY A 31 -36.57 16.71 -32.85
N ALA A 32 -36.34 15.55 -32.22
CA ALA A 32 -36.77 15.26 -30.85
C ALA A 32 -35.81 15.79 -29.77
N ASN A 33 -34.57 16.13 -30.16
CA ASN A 33 -33.56 16.71 -29.27
C ASN A 33 -33.36 18.20 -29.59
N LEU A 34 -32.58 18.89 -28.75
CA LEU A 34 -32.05 20.21 -29.06
C LEU A 34 -30.57 20.09 -29.44
N MET A 35 -30.13 20.91 -30.40
CA MET A 35 -28.79 20.93 -30.97
C MET A 35 -28.14 22.31 -30.74
N GLY A 36 -26.85 22.32 -30.42
CA GLY A 36 -26.04 23.53 -30.27
C GLY A 36 -24.59 23.32 -30.70
N LEU A 37 -23.78 24.38 -30.66
CA LEU A 37 -22.34 24.25 -30.75
C LEU A 37 -21.82 23.69 -29.41
N CYS A 38 -20.90 22.74 -29.48
CA CYS A 38 -20.31 22.14 -28.30
C CYS A 38 -19.49 23.16 -27.49
N PRO A 39 -19.70 23.29 -26.17
CA PRO A 39 -18.90 24.20 -25.35
C PRO A 39 -17.56 23.58 -24.94
N PHE A 40 -17.36 22.27 -25.16
CA PHE A 40 -16.16 21.52 -24.76
C PHE A 40 -15.06 21.47 -25.83
N HIS A 41 -15.37 21.83 -27.08
CA HIS A 41 -14.38 21.92 -28.17
C HIS A 41 -14.83 22.92 -29.24
N GLY A 42 -13.88 23.53 -29.95
CA GLY A 42 -14.19 24.52 -30.98
C GLY A 42 -14.68 23.90 -32.29
N GLU A 43 -15.96 24.07 -32.61
CA GLU A 43 -16.58 23.63 -33.87
C GLU A 43 -17.35 24.75 -34.58
N LYS A 44 -17.61 24.58 -35.89
CA LYS A 44 -18.40 25.53 -36.71
C LYS A 44 -19.81 25.04 -37.04
N SER A 45 -20.07 23.74 -36.85
CA SER A 45 -21.34 23.06 -37.14
C SER A 45 -21.88 22.45 -35.84
N PRO A 46 -23.17 22.62 -35.49
CA PRO A 46 -23.73 22.07 -34.25
C PRO A 46 -23.61 20.53 -34.16
N SER A 47 -22.79 20.01 -33.25
CA SER A 47 -22.74 18.58 -32.91
C SER A 47 -23.18 18.25 -31.48
N PHE A 48 -23.50 19.27 -30.67
CA PHE A 48 -23.92 19.09 -29.29
C PHE A 48 -25.42 18.83 -29.18
N SER A 49 -25.81 17.60 -28.84
CA SER A 49 -27.21 17.18 -28.67
C SER A 49 -27.60 17.12 -27.19
N VAL A 50 -28.74 17.69 -26.84
CA VAL A 50 -29.37 17.59 -25.52
C VAL A 50 -30.74 16.95 -25.67
N SER A 51 -31.03 15.90 -24.87
CA SER A 51 -32.28 15.16 -24.98
C SER A 51 -33.22 15.46 -23.80
N PRO A 52 -34.34 16.19 -24.01
CA PRO A 52 -35.29 16.49 -22.93
C PRO A 52 -35.90 15.22 -22.32
N THR A 53 -36.17 14.21 -23.14
CA THR A 53 -36.80 12.95 -22.69
C THR A 53 -35.85 12.06 -21.89
N LYS A 54 -34.55 12.08 -22.21
CA LYS A 54 -33.53 11.20 -21.62
C LYS A 54 -32.65 11.90 -20.57
N GLN A 55 -32.83 13.21 -20.37
CA GLN A 55 -32.15 14.02 -19.35
C GLN A 55 -30.61 13.91 -19.36
N PHE A 56 -30.03 13.87 -20.57
CA PHE A 56 -28.57 13.88 -20.78
C PHE A 56 -28.18 14.68 -22.03
N TYR A 57 -26.92 15.08 -22.10
CA TYR A 57 -26.26 15.64 -23.29
C TYR A 57 -25.24 14.66 -23.90
N HIS A 58 -24.99 14.80 -25.19
CA HIS A 58 -23.94 14.10 -25.93
C HIS A 58 -23.45 14.94 -27.12
N CYS A 59 -22.13 15.12 -27.22
CA CYS A 59 -21.48 15.75 -28.35
C CYS A 59 -21.05 14.72 -29.40
N PHE A 60 -21.58 14.81 -30.62
CA PHE A 60 -21.17 13.92 -31.72
C PHE A 60 -19.79 14.25 -32.31
N GLY A 61 -19.26 15.47 -32.09
CA GLY A 61 -17.88 15.84 -32.47
C GLY A 61 -16.80 15.29 -31.54
N CYS A 62 -16.87 15.60 -30.24
CA CYS A 62 -15.81 15.24 -29.27
C CYS A 62 -16.17 14.12 -28.27
N GLY A 63 -17.37 13.53 -28.33
CA GLY A 63 -17.82 12.45 -27.43
C GLY A 63 -18.19 12.88 -26.00
N ALA A 64 -18.01 14.16 -25.64
CA ALA A 64 -18.39 14.67 -24.31
C ALA A 64 -19.89 14.43 -24.03
N ASN A 65 -20.21 13.81 -22.89
CA ASN A 65 -21.57 13.40 -22.56
C ASN A 65 -21.78 13.38 -21.04
N GLY A 66 -23.02 13.56 -20.59
CA GLY A 66 -23.33 13.59 -19.17
C GLY A 66 -24.73 14.10 -18.82
N ASN A 67 -24.99 14.27 -17.53
CA ASN A 67 -26.22 14.86 -16.98
C ASN A 67 -25.99 16.32 -16.54
N ALA A 68 -27.00 16.96 -15.96
CA ALA A 68 -26.90 18.35 -15.49
C ALA A 68 -25.74 18.64 -14.52
N ILE A 69 -25.46 17.72 -13.58
CA ILE A 69 -24.33 17.86 -12.63
C ILE A 69 -23.00 17.75 -13.38
N GLY A 70 -22.86 16.74 -14.26
CA GLY A 70 -21.67 16.56 -15.10
C GLY A 70 -21.38 17.78 -15.97
N PHE A 71 -22.41 18.37 -16.57
CA PHE A 71 -22.28 19.58 -17.37
C PHE A 71 -21.68 20.74 -16.58
N LEU A 72 -22.19 21.03 -15.38
CA LEU A 72 -21.68 22.11 -14.53
C LEU A 72 -20.24 21.85 -14.06
N MET A 73 -19.89 20.59 -13.77
CA MET A 73 -18.53 20.22 -13.38
C MET A 73 -17.54 20.38 -14.54
N GLU A 74 -17.91 19.95 -15.75
CA GLU A 74 -17.03 19.99 -16.93
C GLU A 74 -16.95 21.36 -17.58
N HIS A 75 -18.07 22.09 -17.66
CA HIS A 75 -18.16 23.38 -18.35
C HIS A 75 -17.88 24.57 -17.42
N ALA A 76 -18.55 24.61 -16.27
CA ALA A 76 -18.40 25.71 -15.31
C ALA A 76 -17.27 25.49 -14.30
N GLY A 77 -16.55 24.37 -14.38
CA GLY A 77 -15.41 24.05 -13.53
C GLY A 77 -15.75 23.80 -12.06
N MET A 78 -17.04 23.61 -11.75
CA MET A 78 -17.53 23.42 -10.37
C MET A 78 -17.05 22.08 -9.80
N SER A 79 -16.79 22.02 -8.50
CA SER A 79 -16.72 20.73 -7.81
C SER A 79 -18.10 20.08 -7.73
N PHE A 80 -18.15 18.76 -7.53
CA PHE A 80 -19.41 18.01 -7.39
C PHE A 80 -20.35 18.60 -6.32
N ILE A 81 -19.80 19.05 -5.18
CA ILE A 81 -20.60 19.63 -4.09
C ILE A 81 -21.14 21.01 -4.49
N GLU A 82 -20.39 21.81 -5.24
CA GLU A 82 -20.84 23.12 -5.73
C GLU A 82 -21.93 22.96 -6.80
N ALA A 83 -21.75 22.05 -7.76
CA ALA A 83 -22.76 21.74 -8.77
C ALA A 83 -24.06 21.20 -8.15
N VAL A 84 -23.97 20.32 -7.14
CA VAL A 84 -25.15 19.84 -6.40
C VAL A 84 -25.80 20.96 -5.59
N LYS A 85 -25.02 21.90 -5.02
CA LYS A 85 -25.55 23.08 -4.30
C LYS A 85 -26.28 24.06 -5.21
N ASP A 86 -25.69 24.39 -6.35
CA ASP A 86 -26.28 25.29 -7.34
C ASP A 86 -27.64 24.75 -7.82
N LEU A 87 -27.69 23.48 -8.23
CA LEU A 87 -28.91 22.83 -8.70
C LEU A 87 -29.96 22.64 -7.59
N ALA A 88 -29.54 22.32 -6.36
CA ALA A 88 -30.45 22.17 -5.23
C ALA A 88 -31.10 23.52 -4.86
N GLN A 89 -30.31 24.60 -4.85
CA GLN A 89 -30.82 25.96 -4.60
C GLN A 89 -31.83 26.39 -5.67
N GLN A 90 -31.57 26.09 -6.94
CA GLN A 90 -32.48 26.42 -8.05
C GLN A 90 -33.79 25.64 -8.03
N THR A 91 -33.77 24.39 -7.55
CA THR A 91 -34.97 23.53 -7.41
C THR A 91 -35.67 23.68 -6.05
N GLY A 92 -35.19 24.57 -5.17
CA GLY A 92 -35.72 24.74 -3.82
C GLY A 92 -35.49 23.55 -2.89
N MET A 93 -34.63 22.60 -3.28
CA MET A 93 -34.28 21.43 -2.49
C MET A 93 -33.26 21.80 -1.41
N GLN A 94 -33.58 21.50 -0.15
CA GLN A 94 -32.58 21.53 0.91
C GLN A 94 -31.72 20.27 0.83
N ILE A 95 -30.41 20.43 0.68
CA ILE A 95 -29.47 19.31 0.76
C ILE A 95 -29.49 18.81 2.20
N PRO A 96 -29.65 17.49 2.43
CA PRO A 96 -29.48 16.89 3.74
C PRO A 96 -28.14 17.33 4.32
N GLU A 97 -28.19 18.09 5.42
CA GLU A 97 -26.98 18.37 6.17
C GLU A 97 -26.47 17.06 6.77
N ASP A 98 -25.15 16.88 6.87
CA ASP A 98 -24.61 15.76 7.65
C ASP A 98 -25.21 15.86 9.08
N ASP A 99 -25.65 14.73 9.66
CA ASP A 99 -25.96 14.54 11.09
C ASP A 99 -24.71 14.74 12.00
N ALA A 100 -23.64 15.30 11.44
CA ALA A 100 -22.49 15.82 12.15
C ALA A 100 -22.95 16.87 13.16
N SER A 101 -22.67 16.61 14.43
CA SER A 101 -22.99 17.51 15.53
C SER A 101 -22.35 18.90 15.31
N PRO A 102 -22.83 19.97 15.97
CA PRO A 102 -22.17 21.27 15.92
C PRO A 102 -20.66 21.20 16.22
N GLN A 103 -20.24 20.30 17.13
CA GLN A 103 -18.84 20.05 17.45
C GLN A 103 -18.07 19.42 16.28
N ASP A 104 -18.68 18.49 15.54
CA ASP A 104 -18.03 17.86 14.37
C ASP A 104 -17.95 18.82 13.18
N ARG A 105 -18.95 19.69 13.01
CA ARG A 105 -18.93 20.78 12.02
C ARG A 105 -17.81 21.77 12.32
N GLU A 106 -17.64 22.15 13.59
CA GLU A 106 -16.58 23.03 14.06
C GLU A 106 -15.19 22.39 13.90
N ARG A 107 -15.01 21.14 14.34
CA ARG A 107 -13.77 20.36 14.12
C ARG A 107 -13.41 20.28 12.64
N ALA A 108 -14.38 20.00 11.77
CA ALA A 108 -14.15 19.95 10.34
C ALA A 108 -13.82 21.33 9.73
N ALA A 109 -14.33 22.42 10.30
CA ALA A 109 -13.97 23.78 9.90
C ALA A 109 -12.54 24.13 10.34
N GLN A 110 -12.16 23.83 11.59
CA GLN A 110 -10.80 24.00 12.10
C GLN A 110 -9.79 23.18 11.29
N GLN A 111 -10.10 21.92 10.95
CA GLN A 111 -9.26 21.08 10.08
C GLN A 111 -9.10 21.67 8.67
N ARG A 112 -10.19 22.17 8.05
CA ARG A 112 -10.11 22.84 6.74
C ARG A 112 -9.23 24.09 6.80
N GLN A 113 -9.39 24.92 7.83
CA GLN A 113 -8.59 26.14 7.96
C GLN A 113 -7.10 25.81 8.20
N LYS A 114 -6.80 24.78 8.99
CA LYS A 114 -5.44 24.25 9.16
C LYS A 114 -4.84 23.72 7.85
N GLN A 115 -5.63 23.08 7.00
CA GLN A 115 -5.17 22.64 5.67
C GLN A 115 -4.79 23.83 4.78
N VAL A 116 -5.63 24.89 4.76
CA VAL A 116 -5.33 26.14 4.01
C VAL A 116 -4.01 26.77 4.47
N THR A 117 -3.81 26.92 5.78
CA THR A 117 -2.56 27.50 6.31
C THR A 117 -1.32 26.66 5.97
N LEU A 118 -1.46 25.33 5.89
CA LEU A 118 -0.37 24.44 5.47
C LEU A 118 -0.08 24.56 3.96
N THR A 119 -1.10 24.65 3.11
CA THR A 119 -0.90 24.88 1.67
C THR A 119 -0.27 26.24 1.39
N ASP A 120 -0.65 27.30 2.12
CA ASP A 120 -0.05 28.64 1.97
C ASP A 120 1.46 28.63 2.28
N VAL A 121 1.87 27.93 3.34
CA VAL A 121 3.29 27.72 3.69
C VAL A 121 4.03 26.99 2.57
N LEU A 122 3.44 25.92 2.03
CA LEU A 122 4.03 25.11 0.97
C LEU A 122 4.14 25.86 -0.36
N GLU A 123 3.12 26.65 -0.73
CA GLU A 123 3.17 27.51 -1.93
C GLU A 123 4.23 28.61 -1.79
N LYS A 124 4.34 29.24 -0.62
CA LYS A 124 5.40 30.22 -0.35
C LYS A 124 6.79 29.61 -0.48
N ALA A 125 6.98 28.39 0.02
CA ALA A 125 8.22 27.64 -0.15
C ALA A 125 8.49 27.28 -1.63
N ALA A 126 7.47 26.85 -2.38
CA ALA A 126 7.59 26.53 -3.80
C ALA A 126 8.02 27.74 -4.63
N LEU A 127 7.42 28.91 -4.39
CA LEU A 127 7.80 30.17 -5.04
C LEU A 127 9.24 30.57 -4.71
N ALA A 128 9.68 30.39 -3.46
CA ALA A 128 11.06 30.65 -3.05
C ALA A 128 12.05 29.70 -3.76
N TYR A 129 11.79 28.39 -3.77
CA TYR A 129 12.64 27.42 -4.47
C TYR A 129 12.69 27.67 -5.99
N ALA A 130 11.58 28.05 -6.63
CA ALA A 130 11.55 28.44 -8.04
C ALA A 130 12.37 29.73 -8.32
N LYS A 131 12.42 30.66 -7.36
CA LYS A 131 13.31 31.84 -7.42
C LYS A 131 14.79 31.44 -7.26
N HIS A 132 15.09 30.56 -6.29
CA HIS A 132 16.46 30.08 -6.05
C HIS A 132 17.02 29.30 -7.24
N LEU A 133 16.22 28.49 -7.94
CA LEU A 133 16.65 27.77 -9.15
C LEU A 133 17.18 28.73 -10.22
N LYS A 134 16.49 29.85 -10.47
CA LYS A 134 16.93 30.86 -11.45
C LYS A 134 18.26 31.52 -11.08
N ALA A 135 18.61 31.54 -9.80
CA ALA A 135 19.85 32.13 -9.27
C ALA A 135 20.98 31.11 -9.07
N ALA A 136 20.76 29.83 -9.39
CA ALA A 136 21.70 28.74 -9.13
C ALA A 136 22.16 28.05 -10.44
N PRO A 137 23.23 28.54 -11.10
CA PRO A 137 23.74 27.95 -12.35
C PRO A 137 23.99 26.44 -12.26
N ARG A 138 24.58 25.94 -11.15
CA ARG A 138 24.78 24.48 -10.91
C ARG A 138 23.49 23.68 -11.07
N ALA A 139 22.38 24.16 -10.50
CA ALA A 139 21.08 23.50 -10.56
C ALA A 139 20.43 23.61 -11.95
N VAL A 140 20.60 24.74 -12.63
CA VAL A 140 20.11 24.95 -14.01
C VAL A 140 20.86 24.05 -14.99
N ASP A 141 22.18 24.00 -14.91
CA ASP A 141 23.01 23.23 -15.83
C ASP A 141 22.89 21.72 -15.58
N TYR A 142 22.61 21.30 -14.35
CA TYR A 142 22.17 19.94 -14.04
C TYR A 142 20.86 19.56 -14.77
N LEU A 143 19.84 20.43 -14.74
CA LEU A 143 18.58 20.19 -15.45
C LEU A 143 18.78 20.18 -16.98
N LYS A 144 19.61 21.06 -17.52
CA LYS A 144 20.00 21.05 -18.95
C LYS A 144 20.79 19.79 -19.33
N GLY A 145 21.70 19.32 -18.49
CA GLY A 145 22.42 18.05 -18.67
C GLY A 145 21.47 16.84 -18.61
N ARG A 146 20.35 16.98 -17.89
CA ARG A 146 19.20 16.08 -17.95
C ARG A 146 18.24 16.38 -19.11
N GLY A 147 18.60 17.23 -20.06
CA GLY A 147 17.80 17.57 -21.25
C GLY A 147 16.51 18.33 -20.95
N LEU A 148 16.28 18.81 -19.73
CA LEU A 148 15.05 19.48 -19.34
C LEU A 148 15.12 20.99 -19.67
N SER A 149 14.13 21.46 -20.43
CA SER A 149 14.01 22.86 -20.83
C SER A 149 13.51 23.76 -19.69
N GLY A 150 13.80 25.06 -19.79
CA GLY A 150 13.23 26.06 -18.88
C GLY A 150 11.69 26.13 -18.94
N GLN A 151 11.08 25.73 -20.06
CA GLN A 151 9.63 25.70 -20.22
C GLN A 151 9.00 24.53 -19.44
N ILE A 152 9.54 23.31 -19.56
CA ILE A 152 9.00 22.17 -18.79
C ILE A 152 9.26 22.36 -17.28
N ALA A 153 10.42 22.90 -16.91
CA ALA A 153 10.73 23.27 -15.54
C ALA A 153 9.73 24.29 -14.98
N LYS A 154 9.30 25.28 -15.78
CA LYS A 154 8.26 26.24 -15.40
C LYS A 154 6.88 25.57 -15.23
N THR A 155 6.47 24.70 -16.16
CA THR A 155 5.18 23.97 -16.09
C THR A 155 5.05 23.19 -14.78
N PHE A 156 6.05 22.36 -14.46
CA PHE A 156 6.07 21.57 -13.23
C PHE A 156 6.50 22.35 -11.98
N GLY A 157 6.75 23.66 -12.09
CA GLY A 157 7.14 24.51 -10.97
C GLY A 157 8.47 24.10 -10.30
N LEU A 158 9.40 23.51 -11.05
CA LEU A 158 10.66 23.02 -10.50
C LEU A 158 11.44 24.15 -9.82
N GLY A 159 12.06 23.79 -8.70
CA GLY A 159 12.84 24.71 -7.87
C GLY A 159 14.18 24.13 -7.44
N TYR A 160 14.89 24.86 -6.59
CA TYR A 160 16.12 24.45 -5.95
C TYR A 160 16.08 24.83 -4.47
N ALA A 161 16.29 23.86 -3.60
CA ALA A 161 16.57 24.09 -2.19
C ALA A 161 18.09 24.32 -2.04
N PRO A 162 18.53 25.51 -1.62
CA PRO A 162 19.95 25.82 -1.46
C PRO A 162 20.68 24.88 -0.49
N GLU A 163 22.00 24.92 -0.54
CA GLU A 163 22.85 24.38 0.52
C GLU A 163 22.73 25.21 1.82
N GLY A 164 23.21 24.63 2.93
CA GLY A 164 23.06 25.21 4.28
C GLY A 164 21.83 24.67 5.04
N TRP A 165 21.76 24.98 6.33
CA TRP A 165 20.82 24.34 7.27
C TRP A 165 19.50 25.09 7.50
N ARG A 166 19.41 26.38 7.16
CA ARG A 166 18.25 27.25 7.48
C ARG A 166 17.95 28.25 6.35
N ALA A 167 18.00 27.82 5.09
CA ALA A 167 17.74 28.70 3.94
C ALA A 167 16.30 29.26 3.97
N LEU A 168 15.32 28.49 4.45
CA LEU A 168 13.94 28.94 4.64
C LEU A 168 13.78 30.06 5.68
N ALA A 169 14.75 30.30 6.56
CA ALA A 169 14.73 31.46 7.47
C ALA A 169 14.79 32.82 6.74
N SER A 170 15.21 32.83 5.47
CA SER A 170 15.13 34.02 4.60
C SER A 170 13.76 34.20 3.92
N VAL A 171 12.90 33.17 3.98
CA VAL A 171 11.59 33.08 3.31
C VAL A 171 10.45 33.32 4.31
N PHE A 172 10.61 32.84 5.55
CA PHE A 172 9.62 32.94 6.62
C PHE A 172 10.12 33.91 7.71
N PRO A 173 9.41 35.03 7.96
CA PRO A 173 9.81 35.99 8.99
C PRO A 173 9.90 35.39 10.39
N ASP A 174 9.00 34.45 10.69
CA ASP A 174 9.10 33.56 11.84
C ASP A 174 9.48 32.15 11.35
N TYR A 175 10.69 31.71 11.71
CA TYR A 175 11.18 30.37 11.44
C TYR A 175 10.82 29.37 12.57
N GLN A 176 10.36 29.88 13.71
CA GLN A 176 9.88 29.10 14.84
C GLN A 176 8.41 28.69 14.71
N ASP A 177 7.67 29.25 13.74
CA ASP A 177 6.31 28.86 13.38
C ASP A 177 6.16 27.32 13.31
N PRO A 178 5.29 26.69 14.14
CA PRO A 178 5.04 25.26 14.12
C PRO A 178 4.58 24.73 12.76
N LEU A 179 3.91 25.56 11.94
CA LEU A 179 3.44 25.18 10.60
C LEU A 179 4.60 24.75 9.67
N LEU A 180 5.83 25.21 9.90
CA LEU A 180 7.00 24.77 9.15
C LEU A 180 7.39 23.31 9.45
N VAL A 181 7.16 22.85 10.68
CA VAL A 181 7.38 21.45 11.08
C VAL A 181 6.18 20.60 10.64
N GLU A 182 4.95 21.07 10.84
CA GLU A 182 3.72 20.35 10.46
C GLU A 182 3.56 20.18 8.93
N SER A 183 4.02 21.13 8.13
CA SER A 183 4.10 21.01 6.65
C SER A 183 5.24 20.10 6.20
N GLY A 184 6.10 19.65 7.11
CA GLY A 184 7.26 18.82 6.81
C GLY A 184 8.40 19.57 6.11
N MET A 185 8.44 20.90 6.19
CA MET A 185 9.49 21.73 5.57
C MET A 185 10.72 21.89 6.48
N VAL A 186 10.54 21.84 7.80
CA VAL A 186 11.58 21.89 8.82
C VAL A 186 11.58 20.60 9.63
N ILE A 187 12.76 20.18 10.09
CA ILE A 187 12.96 19.14 11.09
C ILE A 187 13.35 19.84 12.40
N GLU A 188 12.74 19.41 13.50
CA GLU A 188 12.98 19.87 14.86
C GLU A 188 13.49 18.69 15.70
N HIS A 189 14.51 18.92 16.51
CA HIS A 189 14.96 17.98 17.55
C HIS A 189 14.67 18.59 18.91
N GLU A 190 13.77 17.98 19.67
CA GLU A 190 13.35 18.46 20.98
C GLU A 190 14.44 18.29 22.05
N ASP A 191 15.24 17.23 21.94
CA ASP A 191 16.31 16.89 22.89
C ASP A 191 17.62 17.67 22.67
N GLU A 192 17.88 18.13 21.44
CA GLU A 192 19.07 18.94 21.11
C GLU A 192 18.75 20.43 21.18
N LYS A 193 19.20 21.10 22.24
CA LYS A 193 19.12 22.57 22.35
C LYS A 193 20.26 23.25 21.62
N GLY A 194 19.93 24.30 20.86
CA GLY A 194 20.89 25.22 20.27
C GLY A 194 21.61 26.08 21.30
N ALA A 195 22.59 26.87 20.85
CA ALA A 195 23.33 27.82 21.69
C ALA A 195 22.45 28.95 22.26
N ASP A 196 21.25 29.12 21.70
CA ASP A 196 20.16 30.02 22.13
C ASP A 196 19.18 29.35 23.12
N GLY A 197 19.39 28.09 23.48
CA GLY A 197 18.53 27.32 24.37
C GLY A 197 17.21 26.82 23.75
N GLN A 198 16.99 27.08 22.45
CA GLN A 198 15.81 26.64 21.70
C GLN A 198 16.05 25.27 21.05
N SER A 199 14.98 24.55 20.71
CA SER A 199 15.06 23.28 19.99
C SER A 199 15.76 23.45 18.64
N LYS A 200 16.68 22.55 18.30
CA LYS A 200 17.52 22.67 17.09
C LYS A 200 16.69 22.35 15.84
N ARG A 201 16.42 23.38 15.05
CA ARG A 201 15.59 23.31 13.82
C ARG A 201 16.40 23.56 12.55
N TYR A 202 16.17 22.75 11.52
CA TYR A 202 16.80 22.88 10.21
C TYR A 202 15.89 22.48 9.03
N ASP A 203 16.12 23.08 7.87
CA ASP A 203 15.39 22.81 6.62
C ASP A 203 15.47 21.32 6.27
N ARG A 204 14.34 20.69 5.97
CA ARG A 204 14.30 19.27 5.56
C ARG A 204 15.04 19.03 4.25
N PHE A 205 14.83 19.92 3.28
CA PHE A 205 15.42 19.86 1.95
C PHE A 205 16.60 20.84 1.86
N ARG A 206 17.78 20.31 1.53
CA ARG A 206 19.05 21.04 1.46
C ARG A 206 19.83 20.50 0.25
N ASP A 207 20.37 21.39 -0.57
CA ASP A 207 21.07 21.13 -1.85
C ASP A 207 20.35 20.12 -2.76
N ARG A 208 19.10 20.45 -3.14
CA ARG A 208 18.23 19.55 -3.92
C ARG A 208 17.45 20.29 -5.00
N ILE A 209 17.32 19.67 -6.17
CA ILE A 209 16.27 20.02 -7.15
C ILE A 209 14.92 19.66 -6.52
N MET A 210 14.01 20.62 -6.50
CA MET A 210 12.70 20.51 -5.86
C MET A 210 11.60 20.30 -6.91
N PHE A 211 10.78 19.29 -6.66
CA PHE A 211 9.63 18.89 -7.46
C PHE A 211 8.39 19.11 -6.59
N PRO A 212 7.66 20.24 -6.74
CA PRO A 212 6.44 20.48 -5.96
C PRO A 212 5.37 19.45 -6.34
N ILE A 213 4.73 18.86 -5.33
CA ILE A 213 3.64 17.91 -5.51
C ILE A 213 2.35 18.70 -5.33
N ARG A 214 1.52 18.71 -6.37
CA ARG A 214 0.24 19.42 -6.42
C ARG A 214 -0.93 18.46 -6.29
N ASN A 215 -1.97 18.88 -5.60
CA ASN A 215 -3.23 18.14 -5.59
C ASN A 215 -4.02 18.37 -6.90
N VAL A 216 -5.17 17.71 -7.04
CA VAL A 216 -6.02 17.80 -8.27
C VAL A 216 -6.50 19.23 -8.61
N LYS A 217 -6.51 20.16 -7.65
CA LYS A 217 -6.84 21.58 -7.87
C LYS A 217 -5.63 22.42 -8.31
N GLY A 218 -4.41 22.00 -7.96
CA GLY A 218 -3.17 22.71 -8.23
C GLY A 218 -2.44 23.24 -6.98
N GLU A 219 -3.08 23.16 -5.81
CA GLU A 219 -2.52 23.60 -4.52
C GLU A 219 -1.26 22.78 -4.19
N CYS A 220 -0.19 23.42 -3.74
CA CYS A 220 1.06 22.74 -3.37
C CYS A 220 0.90 22.04 -2.01
N ILE A 221 1.02 20.71 -1.99
CA ILE A 221 0.78 19.88 -0.80
C ILE A 221 2.05 19.19 -0.25
N GLY A 222 3.12 19.12 -1.02
CA GLY A 222 4.40 18.58 -0.57
C GLY A 222 5.50 18.71 -1.62
N PHE A 223 6.64 18.09 -1.38
CA PHE A 223 7.78 18.11 -2.31
C PHE A 223 8.45 16.75 -2.45
N GLY A 224 8.90 16.45 -3.66
CA GLY A 224 10.04 15.57 -3.92
C GLY A 224 11.32 16.42 -4.03
N GLY A 225 12.45 15.89 -3.58
CA GLY A 225 13.74 16.58 -3.54
C GLY A 225 14.89 15.67 -3.94
N ARG A 226 15.56 15.97 -5.06
CA ARG A 226 16.63 15.16 -5.64
C ARG A 226 18.00 15.82 -5.47
N VAL A 227 19.00 15.09 -4.99
CA VAL A 227 20.38 15.60 -4.92
C VAL A 227 20.95 15.87 -6.30
N LEU A 228 21.79 16.91 -6.41
CA LEU A 228 22.53 17.20 -7.64
C LEU A 228 23.71 16.23 -7.76
N ASP A 229 24.55 16.17 -6.73
CA ASP A 229 25.79 15.39 -6.70
C ASP A 229 25.70 14.19 -5.71
N LYS A 230 26.80 13.87 -5.01
CA LYS A 230 26.86 12.79 -4.02
C LYS A 230 26.15 13.21 -2.73
N GLY A 231 25.03 12.57 -2.42
CA GLY A 231 24.33 12.73 -1.15
C GLY A 231 23.18 11.74 -1.01
N GLU A 232 22.92 11.29 0.22
CA GLU A 232 21.88 10.30 0.49
C GLU A 232 20.71 10.90 1.31
N PRO A 233 19.48 10.42 1.10
CA PRO A 233 19.04 9.57 0.00
C PRO A 233 18.99 10.35 -1.33
N LYS A 234 19.19 9.67 -2.47
CA LYS A 234 19.19 10.25 -3.83
C LYS A 234 17.91 11.06 -4.11
N TYR A 235 16.77 10.52 -3.70
CA TYR A 235 15.47 11.21 -3.65
C TYR A 235 14.97 11.25 -2.20
N LEU A 236 14.40 12.37 -1.80
CA LEU A 236 13.75 12.58 -0.51
C LEU A 236 12.37 13.17 -0.75
N ASN A 237 11.34 12.63 -0.11
CA ASN A 237 9.98 13.14 -0.20
C ASN A 237 9.57 13.77 1.13
N SER A 238 8.61 14.70 1.11
CA SER A 238 7.93 15.17 2.33
C SER A 238 7.45 13.99 3.19
N PRO A 239 7.35 14.13 4.52
CA PRO A 239 6.66 13.16 5.36
C PRO A 239 5.17 13.12 5.01
N GLU A 240 4.40 12.17 5.56
CA GLU A 240 2.93 12.28 5.54
C GLU A 240 2.52 13.52 6.36
N THR A 241 1.56 14.31 5.88
CA THR A 241 1.06 15.52 6.55
C THR A 241 -0.47 15.60 6.44
N PRO A 242 -1.16 16.52 7.16
CA PRO A 242 -2.60 16.70 7.01
C PRO A 242 -3.09 17.07 5.60
N VAL A 243 -2.19 17.54 4.73
CA VAL A 243 -2.49 17.91 3.33
C VAL A 243 -1.91 16.94 2.29
N PHE A 244 -1.04 16.00 2.69
CA PHE A 244 -0.29 15.16 1.77
C PHE A 244 -0.14 13.72 2.26
N SER A 245 -0.55 12.77 1.40
CA SER A 245 -0.35 11.34 1.64
C SER A 245 0.15 10.63 0.38
N LYS A 246 1.32 9.99 0.48
CA LYS A 246 1.99 9.32 -0.65
C LYS A 246 1.16 8.19 -1.22
N GLY A 247 0.43 7.47 -0.36
CA GLY A 247 -0.43 6.36 -0.75
C GLY A 247 -1.68 6.79 -1.52
N ARG A 248 -1.95 8.09 -1.67
CA ARG A 248 -3.13 8.63 -2.36
C ARG A 248 -2.77 9.57 -3.50
N GLU A 249 -1.69 10.33 -3.37
CA GLU A 249 -1.30 11.35 -4.36
C GLU A 249 -0.37 10.79 -5.45
N LEU A 250 -0.43 11.40 -6.63
CA LEU A 250 0.36 11.04 -7.81
C LEU A 250 1.01 12.31 -8.36
N TYR A 251 2.32 12.28 -8.58
CA TYR A 251 3.02 13.40 -9.21
C TYR A 251 2.61 13.55 -10.67
N GLY A 252 2.54 14.78 -11.17
CA GLY A 252 2.16 15.08 -12.55
C GLY A 252 0.66 15.00 -12.84
N LEU A 253 -0.18 14.52 -11.91
CA LEU A 253 -1.62 14.37 -12.18
C LEU A 253 -2.32 15.72 -12.42
N PHE A 254 -1.90 16.79 -11.75
CA PHE A 254 -2.46 18.13 -11.96
C PHE A 254 -2.11 18.67 -13.36
N GLU A 255 -0.85 18.53 -13.75
CA GLU A 255 -0.31 18.96 -15.04
C GLU A 255 -0.91 18.12 -16.19
N GLY A 256 -0.98 16.80 -16.00
CA GLY A 256 -1.37 15.83 -17.01
C GLY A 256 -2.87 15.58 -17.15
N ARG A 257 -3.73 16.04 -16.22
CA ARG A 257 -5.20 15.74 -16.24
C ARG A 257 -5.89 15.98 -17.58
N THR A 258 -5.50 17.03 -18.32
CA THR A 258 -6.05 17.32 -19.66
C THR A 258 -5.46 16.39 -20.71
N ALA A 259 -4.14 16.13 -20.66
CA ALA A 259 -3.47 15.20 -21.57
C ALA A 259 -3.97 13.76 -21.40
N ILE A 260 -4.25 13.31 -20.17
CA ILE A 260 -4.85 12.00 -19.86
C ILE A 260 -6.19 11.83 -20.57
N ARG A 261 -7.06 12.86 -20.53
CA ARG A 261 -8.34 12.86 -21.23
C ARG A 261 -8.19 12.83 -22.75
N VAL A 262 -7.28 13.64 -23.30
CA VAL A 262 -7.03 13.72 -24.75
C VAL A 262 -6.38 12.45 -25.31
N ALA A 263 -5.42 11.87 -24.59
CA ALA A 263 -4.78 10.61 -24.96
C ALA A 263 -5.69 9.39 -24.74
N GLY A 264 -6.70 9.53 -23.88
CA GLY A 264 -7.61 8.45 -23.49
C GLY A 264 -7.03 7.47 -22.46
N TYR A 265 -5.79 7.68 -21.97
CA TYR A 265 -5.16 6.85 -20.94
C TYR A 265 -4.17 7.64 -20.07
N ALA A 266 -3.93 7.17 -18.86
CA ALA A 266 -2.86 7.63 -17.97
C ALA A 266 -1.66 6.69 -18.04
N LEU A 267 -0.45 7.24 -18.10
CA LEU A 267 0.80 6.50 -18.09
C LEU A 267 1.48 6.62 -16.72
N VAL A 268 1.61 5.54 -15.97
CA VAL A 268 2.13 5.55 -14.59
C VAL A 268 3.58 5.08 -14.57
N THR A 269 4.50 5.91 -14.09
CA THR A 269 5.94 5.61 -13.92
C THR A 269 6.36 5.62 -12.44
N GLU A 270 7.64 5.34 -12.15
CA GLU A 270 8.17 5.33 -10.79
C GLU A 270 8.67 6.71 -10.30
N GLY A 271 9.22 7.54 -11.19
CA GLY A 271 9.99 8.72 -10.83
C GLY A 271 9.43 10.06 -11.33
N TYR A 272 9.72 11.11 -10.55
CA TYR A 272 9.51 12.51 -10.93
C TYR A 272 10.19 12.87 -12.26
N MET A 273 11.40 12.36 -12.47
CA MET A 273 12.20 12.65 -13.67
C MET A 273 11.52 12.11 -14.92
N ASP A 274 10.99 10.89 -14.87
CA ASP A 274 10.32 10.24 -15.99
C ASP A 274 9.11 11.06 -16.42
N VAL A 275 8.27 11.48 -15.47
CA VAL A 275 7.09 12.32 -15.74
C VAL A 275 7.47 13.64 -16.42
N VAL A 276 8.48 14.35 -15.90
CA VAL A 276 8.88 15.65 -16.48
C VAL A 276 9.53 15.46 -17.86
N ALA A 277 10.31 14.40 -18.05
CA ALA A 277 10.95 14.10 -19.33
C ALA A 277 9.94 13.64 -20.39
N LEU A 278 9.09 12.67 -20.06
CA LEU A 278 8.00 12.18 -20.90
C LEU A 278 7.06 13.33 -21.30
N ALA A 279 6.69 14.20 -20.37
CA ALA A 279 5.85 15.36 -20.66
C ALA A 279 6.51 16.38 -21.61
N GLN A 280 7.83 16.49 -21.60
CA GLN A 280 8.55 17.28 -22.61
C GLN A 280 8.61 16.59 -23.98
N LEU A 281 8.60 15.25 -23.99
CA LEU A 281 8.77 14.40 -25.17
C LEU A 281 7.43 13.84 -25.69
N GLY A 282 6.35 14.61 -25.55
CA GLY A 282 5.01 14.32 -26.11
C GLY A 282 4.03 13.62 -25.14
N PHE A 283 4.53 12.91 -24.14
CA PHE A 283 3.72 12.10 -23.20
C PHE A 283 3.33 12.88 -21.94
N ALA A 284 2.62 13.99 -22.13
CA ALA A 284 2.12 14.84 -21.04
C ALA A 284 1.05 14.18 -20.15
N ASN A 285 0.59 12.98 -20.51
CA ASN A 285 -0.31 12.13 -19.72
C ASN A 285 0.42 11.20 -18.72
N ALA A 286 1.73 11.39 -18.54
CA ALA A 286 2.53 10.69 -17.54
C ALA A 286 2.27 11.18 -16.11
N VAL A 287 2.27 10.23 -15.15
CA VAL A 287 2.17 10.46 -13.69
C VAL A 287 3.08 9.49 -12.95
N ALA A 288 3.48 9.79 -11.71
CA ALA A 288 4.34 8.89 -10.92
C ALA A 288 3.84 8.67 -9.48
N THR A 289 4.14 7.50 -8.93
CA THR A 289 4.00 7.24 -7.48
C THR A 289 5.10 7.97 -6.70
N LEU A 290 4.89 8.13 -5.40
CA LEU A 290 5.68 9.08 -4.59
C LEU A 290 6.70 8.35 -3.70
N GLY A 291 7.54 7.54 -4.34
CA GLY A 291 8.51 6.67 -3.64
C GLY A 291 7.84 5.54 -2.84
N THR A 292 6.64 5.12 -3.28
CA THR A 292 5.88 4.02 -2.70
C THR A 292 5.39 3.09 -3.81
N ALA A 293 5.03 1.86 -3.45
CA ALA A 293 4.25 1.01 -4.35
C ALA A 293 2.93 1.71 -4.75
N CYS A 294 2.40 1.35 -5.92
CA CYS A 294 1.06 1.75 -6.34
C CYS A 294 0.01 1.18 -5.37
N THR A 295 -1.00 1.98 -5.04
CA THR A 295 -2.11 1.60 -4.15
C THR A 295 -3.45 1.53 -4.92
N PRO A 296 -4.49 0.87 -4.37
CA PRO A 296 -5.83 0.96 -4.92
C PRO A 296 -6.34 2.40 -4.99
N ASP A 297 -5.97 3.27 -4.05
CA ASP A 297 -6.34 4.70 -4.04
C ASP A 297 -5.74 5.46 -5.24
N HIS A 298 -4.50 5.15 -5.64
CA HIS A 298 -3.88 5.71 -6.86
C HIS A 298 -4.68 5.32 -8.10
N VAL A 299 -4.99 4.03 -8.24
CA VAL A 299 -5.73 3.48 -9.38
C VAL A 299 -7.16 4.04 -9.42
N GLN A 300 -7.85 4.08 -8.27
CA GLN A 300 -9.19 4.66 -8.17
C GLN A 300 -9.17 6.15 -8.51
N LYS A 301 -8.13 6.90 -8.11
CA LYS A 301 -7.98 8.31 -8.46
C LYS A 301 -7.79 8.50 -9.97
N LEU A 302 -6.98 7.66 -10.62
CA LEU A 302 -6.78 7.70 -12.08
C LEU A 302 -8.06 7.38 -12.85
N PHE A 303 -8.84 6.40 -12.39
CA PHE A 303 -10.16 6.06 -12.95
C PHE A 303 -11.25 7.16 -12.80
N ARG A 304 -10.88 8.36 -12.33
CA ARG A 304 -11.73 9.57 -12.37
C ARG A 304 -11.40 10.51 -13.54
N PHE A 305 -10.35 10.21 -14.29
CA PHE A 305 -9.85 11.02 -15.42
C PHE A 305 -9.81 10.26 -16.75
N THR A 306 -9.83 8.92 -16.71
CA THR A 306 -9.78 8.01 -17.86
C THR A 306 -10.28 6.63 -17.43
N ASP A 307 -10.78 5.81 -18.35
CA ASP A 307 -11.04 4.39 -18.12
C ASP A 307 -9.83 3.48 -18.41
N SER A 308 -8.69 4.04 -18.86
CA SER A 308 -7.50 3.28 -19.26
C SER A 308 -6.23 3.71 -18.52
N VAL A 309 -5.52 2.75 -17.94
CA VAL A 309 -4.25 2.97 -17.22
C VAL A 309 -3.17 2.05 -17.79
N VAL A 310 -2.03 2.62 -18.14
CA VAL A 310 -0.82 1.87 -18.55
C VAL A 310 0.26 2.10 -17.51
N PHE A 311 0.69 1.03 -16.84
CA PHE A 311 1.83 1.06 -15.94
C PHE A 311 3.12 0.83 -16.74
N SER A 312 4.09 1.73 -16.62
CA SER A 312 5.41 1.63 -17.25
C SER A 312 6.48 1.62 -16.16
N PHE A 313 6.88 0.42 -15.79
CA PHE A 313 7.95 0.18 -14.82
C PHE A 313 9.26 -0.16 -15.52
N ASP A 314 10.38 -0.03 -14.81
CA ASP A 314 11.71 -0.35 -15.34
C ASP A 314 11.77 -1.83 -15.80
N GLY A 315 12.56 -2.12 -16.83
CA GLY A 315 12.65 -3.46 -17.43
C GLY A 315 13.29 -4.54 -16.53
N ASP A 316 13.72 -4.17 -15.32
CA ASP A 316 14.53 -5.00 -14.43
C ASP A 316 13.70 -5.85 -13.44
N GLY A 317 14.40 -6.52 -12.52
CA GLY A 317 13.75 -7.29 -11.47
C GLY A 317 12.98 -6.46 -10.44
N ALA A 318 13.30 -5.17 -10.25
CA ALA A 318 12.57 -4.27 -9.36
C ALA A 318 11.26 -3.77 -10.01
N GLY A 319 11.31 -3.32 -11.26
CA GLY A 319 10.14 -2.88 -12.00
C GLY A 319 9.13 -4.02 -12.21
N ARG A 320 9.58 -5.27 -12.42
CA ARG A 320 8.68 -6.45 -12.41
C ARG A 320 7.97 -6.66 -11.06
N ARG A 321 8.65 -6.40 -9.92
CA ARG A 321 8.02 -6.45 -8.59
C ARG A 321 7.06 -5.28 -8.37
N ALA A 322 7.35 -4.09 -8.93
CA ALA A 322 6.44 -2.95 -8.91
C ALA A 322 5.17 -3.25 -9.74
N ALA A 323 5.33 -3.84 -10.92
CA ALA A 323 4.23 -4.31 -11.77
C ALA A 323 3.31 -5.28 -11.05
N ARG A 324 3.84 -6.27 -10.32
CA ARG A 324 3.01 -7.20 -9.52
C ARG A 324 2.19 -6.46 -8.45
N LYS A 325 2.77 -5.50 -7.74
CA LYS A 325 2.01 -4.69 -6.76
C LYS A 325 0.94 -3.81 -7.41
N ALA A 326 1.24 -3.26 -8.59
CA ALA A 326 0.27 -2.48 -9.37
C ALA A 326 -0.88 -3.35 -9.92
N LEU A 327 -0.60 -4.60 -10.30
CA LEU A 327 -1.62 -5.60 -10.60
C LEU A 327 -2.52 -5.84 -9.38
N ASP A 328 -1.95 -6.20 -8.23
CA ASP A 328 -2.70 -6.44 -6.99
C ASP A 328 -3.56 -5.22 -6.59
N ALA A 329 -3.05 -3.99 -6.79
CA ALA A 329 -3.77 -2.74 -6.56
C ALA A 329 -4.90 -2.45 -7.57
N ALA A 330 -4.75 -2.89 -8.83
CA ALA A 330 -5.69 -2.63 -9.91
C ALA A 330 -6.82 -3.66 -10.00
N LEU A 331 -6.59 -4.91 -9.57
CA LEU A 331 -7.57 -6.01 -9.69
C LEU A 331 -8.94 -5.67 -9.08
N PRO A 332 -9.08 -5.10 -7.86
CA PRO A 332 -10.38 -4.72 -7.29
C PRO A 332 -11.14 -3.63 -8.04
N LEU A 333 -10.50 -3.00 -9.03
CA LEU A 333 -11.04 -1.87 -9.79
C LEU A 333 -11.19 -2.19 -11.29
N ALA A 334 -10.77 -3.37 -11.73
CA ALA A 334 -10.82 -3.84 -13.12
C ALA A 334 -12.24 -4.34 -13.49
N THR A 335 -13.16 -3.39 -13.70
CA THR A 335 -14.51 -3.64 -14.22
C THR A 335 -14.48 -3.84 -15.75
N ASP A 336 -15.55 -4.39 -16.32
CA ASP A 336 -15.67 -4.68 -17.76
C ASP A 336 -15.45 -3.46 -18.69
N THR A 337 -15.60 -2.24 -18.16
CA THR A 337 -15.40 -0.97 -18.89
C THR A 337 -13.99 -0.40 -18.77
N ARG A 338 -13.14 -0.93 -17.88
CA ARG A 338 -11.82 -0.37 -17.57
C ARG A 338 -10.69 -1.19 -18.15
N SER A 339 -9.70 -0.50 -18.69
CA SER A 339 -8.49 -1.11 -19.26
C SER A 339 -7.29 -0.86 -18.36
N VAL A 340 -6.54 -1.93 -18.08
CA VAL A 340 -5.25 -1.84 -17.39
C VAL A 340 -4.22 -2.62 -18.21
N LYS A 341 -3.05 -2.02 -18.42
CA LYS A 341 -1.92 -2.61 -19.14
C LYS A 341 -0.60 -2.41 -18.39
N PHE A 342 0.38 -3.25 -18.71
CA PHE A 342 1.74 -3.25 -18.16
C PHE A 342 2.75 -3.17 -19.31
N LEU A 343 3.42 -2.05 -19.43
CA LEU A 343 4.56 -1.81 -20.31
C LEU A 343 5.83 -2.25 -19.57
N PHE A 344 6.51 -3.24 -20.14
CA PHE A 344 7.85 -3.67 -19.75
C PHE A 344 8.84 -3.21 -20.82
N LEU A 345 9.78 -2.35 -20.43
CA LEU A 345 10.88 -1.90 -21.28
C LEU A 345 12.04 -2.92 -21.28
N PRO A 346 13.04 -2.78 -22.16
CA PRO A 346 14.31 -3.49 -22.03
C PRO A 346 14.98 -3.23 -20.66
N ALA A 347 15.75 -4.19 -20.15
CA ALA A 347 16.25 -4.16 -18.77
C ALA A 347 17.26 -3.03 -18.49
N GLU A 348 17.88 -2.50 -19.53
CA GLU A 348 18.80 -1.36 -19.52
C GLU A 348 18.09 0.01 -19.52
N HIS A 349 16.76 0.03 -19.62
CA HIS A 349 15.97 1.23 -19.88
C HIS A 349 14.86 1.51 -18.85
N ASP A 350 14.93 2.71 -18.28
CA ASP A 350 13.79 3.44 -17.70
C ASP A 350 13.02 4.19 -18.82
N PRO A 351 11.82 4.75 -18.57
CA PRO A 351 11.05 5.45 -19.59
C PRO A 351 11.78 6.67 -20.18
N ASP A 352 12.57 7.39 -19.37
CA ASP A 352 13.34 8.58 -19.77
C ASP A 352 14.48 8.24 -20.76
N SER A 353 15.25 7.19 -20.48
CA SER A 353 16.33 6.74 -21.35
C SER A 353 15.82 6.05 -22.60
N PHE A 354 14.73 5.27 -22.52
CA PHE A 354 14.17 4.58 -23.69
C PHE A 354 13.74 5.57 -24.76
N ILE A 355 12.94 6.58 -24.39
CA ILE A 355 12.39 7.55 -25.34
C ILE A 355 13.48 8.45 -25.94
N ARG A 356 14.57 8.74 -25.21
CA ARG A 356 15.73 9.46 -25.74
C ARG A 356 16.53 8.64 -26.74
N ALA A 357 16.67 7.33 -26.50
CA ALA A 357 17.43 6.44 -27.37
C ALA A 357 16.66 6.05 -28.64
N ASN A 358 15.35 5.80 -28.52
CA ASN A 358 14.52 5.20 -29.57
C ASN A 358 13.47 6.16 -30.18
N GLY A 359 13.22 7.31 -29.54
CA GLY A 359 12.27 8.31 -30.02
C GLY A 359 10.80 8.08 -29.61
N GLU A 360 10.00 9.13 -29.78
CA GLU A 360 8.58 9.19 -29.41
C GLU A 360 7.75 8.08 -30.07
N ALA A 361 7.94 7.84 -31.37
CA ALA A 361 7.17 6.86 -32.14
C ALA A 361 7.43 5.41 -31.68
N ALA A 362 8.66 5.08 -31.30
CA ALA A 362 8.99 3.76 -30.75
C ALA A 362 8.33 3.56 -29.38
N PHE A 363 8.43 4.56 -28.49
CA PHE A 363 7.78 4.49 -27.18
C PHE A 363 6.25 4.43 -27.28
N ALA A 364 5.64 5.18 -28.21
CA ALA A 364 4.20 5.09 -28.50
C ALA A 364 3.77 3.67 -28.91
N GLN A 365 4.57 3.01 -29.74
CA GLN A 365 4.30 1.63 -30.16
C GLN A 365 4.44 0.64 -28.98
N CYS A 366 5.46 0.81 -28.12
CA CYS A 366 5.59 0.03 -26.88
C CYS A 366 4.39 0.22 -25.94
N VAL A 367 3.90 1.44 -25.74
CA VAL A 367 2.69 1.73 -24.94
C VAL A 367 1.44 1.08 -25.52
N LYS A 368 1.31 1.06 -26.85
CA LYS A 368 0.20 0.40 -27.55
C LYS A 368 0.21 -1.11 -27.33
N ASP A 369 1.39 -1.72 -27.44
CA ASP A 369 1.61 -3.17 -27.34
C ASP A 369 1.75 -3.67 -25.87
N ALA A 370 1.63 -2.77 -24.89
CA ALA A 370 1.71 -3.09 -23.47
C ALA A 370 0.76 -4.22 -23.05
N VAL A 371 1.27 -5.11 -22.17
CA VAL A 371 0.64 -6.38 -21.79
C VAL A 371 -0.69 -6.13 -21.06
N PRO A 372 -1.84 -6.62 -21.55
CA PRO A 372 -3.12 -6.47 -20.85
C PRO A 372 -3.13 -7.14 -19.48
N LEU A 373 -3.88 -6.58 -18.53
CA LEU A 373 -4.04 -7.12 -17.17
C LEU A 373 -4.45 -8.59 -17.13
N SER A 374 -5.30 -9.06 -18.06
CA SER A 374 -5.71 -10.46 -18.14
C SER A 374 -4.52 -11.38 -18.38
N ARG A 375 -3.71 -11.06 -19.39
CA ARG A 375 -2.49 -11.79 -19.72
C ARG A 375 -1.45 -11.71 -18.59
N PHE A 376 -1.21 -10.51 -18.04
CA PHE A 376 -0.24 -10.36 -16.96
C PHE A 376 -0.68 -11.09 -15.67
N LEU A 377 -1.98 -11.20 -15.39
CA LEU A 377 -2.51 -12.03 -14.30
C LEU A 377 -2.17 -13.51 -14.50
N ILE A 378 -2.34 -14.04 -15.72
CA ILE A 378 -2.05 -15.44 -16.03
C ILE A 378 -0.54 -15.70 -15.93
N GLU A 379 0.29 -14.82 -16.52
CA GLU A 379 1.75 -14.87 -16.39
C GLU A 379 2.17 -14.84 -14.91
N ALA A 380 1.62 -13.93 -14.12
CA ALA A 380 1.87 -13.78 -12.69
C ALA A 380 1.34 -14.94 -11.80
N ALA A 381 0.38 -15.72 -12.28
CA ALA A 381 -0.11 -16.94 -11.62
C ALA A 381 0.70 -18.18 -12.01
N SER A 382 1.25 -18.20 -13.22
CA SER A 382 2.14 -19.26 -13.73
C SER A 382 3.61 -19.12 -13.31
N ALA A 383 3.95 -18.05 -12.59
CA ALA A 383 5.30 -17.78 -12.11
C ALA A 383 5.82 -18.95 -11.25
N ASP A 384 7.03 -19.42 -11.55
CA ASP A 384 7.70 -20.54 -10.89
C ASP A 384 6.89 -21.87 -10.91
N CYS A 385 5.99 -22.04 -11.88
CA CYS A 385 5.22 -23.27 -12.10
C CYS A 385 5.69 -24.02 -13.35
N ASP A 386 6.08 -25.29 -13.19
CA ASP A 386 6.17 -26.22 -14.31
C ASP A 386 4.77 -26.70 -14.71
N LEU A 387 4.21 -26.17 -15.80
CA LEU A 387 2.87 -26.54 -16.23
C LEU A 387 2.79 -27.95 -16.85
N SER A 388 3.91 -28.65 -17.07
CA SER A 388 3.91 -30.03 -17.54
C SER A 388 3.58 -31.03 -16.42
N SER A 389 4.04 -30.79 -15.18
CA SER A 389 3.68 -31.58 -14.00
C SER A 389 2.30 -31.23 -13.42
N ALA A 390 1.71 -32.18 -12.70
CA ALA A 390 0.43 -31.95 -12.00
C ALA A 390 0.62 -30.99 -10.82
N GLU A 391 1.76 -31.10 -10.15
CA GLU A 391 2.22 -30.28 -9.03
C GLU A 391 2.35 -28.81 -9.43
N GLY A 392 2.97 -28.50 -10.57
CA GLY A 392 3.10 -27.13 -11.04
C GLY A 392 1.77 -26.51 -11.49
N ARG A 393 0.87 -27.29 -12.11
CA ARG A 393 -0.51 -26.82 -12.40
C ARG A 393 -1.34 -26.63 -11.14
N ALA A 394 -1.19 -27.48 -10.12
CA ALA A 394 -1.81 -27.28 -8.81
C ALA A 394 -1.26 -26.03 -8.09
N ARG A 395 0.06 -25.77 -8.19
CA ARG A 395 0.68 -24.53 -7.71
C ARG A 395 0.11 -23.32 -8.43
N MET A 396 -0.05 -23.35 -9.75
CA MET A 396 -0.69 -22.28 -10.53
C MET A 396 -2.13 -22.05 -10.06
N ALA A 397 -2.92 -23.10 -9.83
CA ALA A 397 -4.29 -22.98 -9.32
C ALA A 397 -4.37 -22.32 -7.93
N SER A 398 -3.37 -22.54 -7.07
CA SER A 398 -3.24 -21.86 -5.79
C SER A 398 -2.89 -20.38 -5.96
N GLN A 399 -1.91 -20.06 -6.81
CA GLN A 399 -1.48 -18.68 -7.10
C GLN A 399 -2.55 -17.84 -7.81
N ALA A 400 -3.32 -18.44 -8.72
CA ALA A 400 -4.38 -17.79 -9.47
C ALA A 400 -5.58 -17.40 -8.61
N ARG A 401 -5.90 -18.19 -7.57
CA ARG A 401 -7.08 -18.01 -6.71
C ARG A 401 -7.21 -16.58 -6.13
N PRO A 402 -6.21 -16.01 -5.42
CA PRO A 402 -6.32 -14.65 -4.87
C PRO A 402 -6.45 -13.59 -5.96
N LEU A 403 -5.74 -13.74 -7.08
CA LEU A 403 -5.78 -12.78 -8.19
C LEU A 403 -7.15 -12.75 -8.86
N TRP A 404 -7.72 -13.92 -9.17
CA TRP A 404 -9.06 -14.04 -9.76
C TRP A 404 -10.16 -13.61 -8.76
N SER A 405 -10.02 -13.94 -7.48
CA SER A 405 -10.99 -13.58 -6.45
C SER A 405 -11.06 -12.07 -6.21
N ALA A 406 -9.96 -11.34 -6.42
CA ALA A 406 -9.89 -9.88 -6.27
C ALA A 406 -10.66 -9.11 -7.37
N LEU A 407 -10.95 -9.73 -8.51
CA LEU A 407 -11.70 -9.08 -9.59
C LEU A 407 -13.17 -8.82 -9.20
N PRO A 408 -13.74 -7.66 -9.57
CA PRO A 408 -15.18 -7.43 -9.57
C PRO A 408 -15.94 -8.47 -10.40
N ASP A 409 -17.19 -8.76 -10.04
CA ASP A 409 -18.03 -9.63 -10.85
C ASP A 409 -18.42 -8.93 -12.16
N GLY A 410 -18.13 -9.59 -13.28
CA GLY A 410 -18.29 -9.06 -14.63
C GLY A 410 -17.94 -10.08 -15.70
N ALA A 411 -18.04 -9.70 -16.97
CA ALA A 411 -17.62 -10.49 -18.12
C ALA A 411 -16.12 -10.83 -18.08
N LEU A 412 -15.25 -9.89 -17.70
CA LEU A 412 -13.79 -10.09 -17.63
C LEU A 412 -13.43 -11.24 -16.68
N LYS A 413 -13.99 -11.25 -15.47
CA LYS A 413 -13.79 -12.31 -14.46
C LYS A 413 -14.29 -13.68 -14.94
N ARG A 414 -15.36 -13.71 -15.75
CA ARG A 414 -15.93 -14.93 -16.36
C ARG A 414 -15.14 -15.45 -17.56
N GLN A 415 -14.45 -14.58 -18.29
CA GLN A 415 -13.52 -15.00 -19.35
C GLN A 415 -12.23 -15.55 -18.74
N LEU A 416 -11.66 -14.84 -17.76
CA LEU A 416 -10.42 -15.24 -17.09
C LEU A 416 -10.48 -16.60 -16.38
N ILE A 417 -11.62 -17.00 -15.80
CA ILE A 417 -11.74 -18.36 -15.23
C ILE A 417 -11.59 -19.44 -16.32
N GLY A 418 -12.06 -19.18 -17.54
CA GLY A 418 -11.90 -20.09 -18.69
C GLY A 418 -10.45 -20.21 -19.13
N GLU A 419 -9.76 -19.08 -19.30
CA GLU A 419 -8.32 -19.04 -19.65
C GLU A 419 -7.46 -19.75 -18.60
N LEU A 420 -7.67 -19.43 -17.31
CA LEU A 420 -6.99 -20.09 -16.19
C LEU A 420 -7.26 -21.59 -16.15
N SER A 421 -8.51 -22.01 -16.40
CA SER A 421 -8.89 -23.44 -16.47
C SER A 421 -8.16 -24.19 -17.59
N THR A 422 -7.99 -23.56 -18.76
CA THR A 422 -7.19 -24.13 -19.86
C THR A 422 -5.72 -24.31 -19.45
N SER A 423 -5.09 -23.32 -18.80
CA SER A 423 -3.70 -23.43 -18.34
C SER A 423 -3.50 -24.43 -17.20
N ILE A 424 -4.48 -24.54 -16.29
CA ILE A 424 -4.44 -25.43 -15.12
C ILE A 424 -4.82 -26.88 -15.51
N GLY A 425 -5.55 -27.08 -16.61
CA GLY A 425 -6.02 -28.40 -17.05
C GLY A 425 -7.17 -28.96 -16.19
N ILE A 426 -7.95 -28.09 -15.55
CA ILE A 426 -9.12 -28.43 -14.72
C ILE A 426 -10.33 -27.68 -15.30
N GLY A 427 -11.49 -28.32 -15.39
CA GLY A 427 -12.71 -27.68 -15.92
C GLY A 427 -13.15 -26.48 -15.07
N SER A 428 -13.71 -25.44 -15.70
CA SER A 428 -14.06 -24.19 -15.02
C SER A 428 -14.99 -24.36 -13.83
N SER A 429 -15.94 -25.30 -13.91
CA SER A 429 -16.83 -25.67 -12.81
C SER A 429 -16.08 -26.29 -11.63
N ASP A 430 -15.15 -27.20 -11.91
CA ASP A 430 -14.37 -27.92 -10.90
C ASP A 430 -13.36 -26.99 -10.22
N LEU A 431 -12.74 -26.08 -10.98
CA LEU A 431 -11.82 -25.06 -10.46
C LEU A 431 -12.55 -24.08 -9.53
N LEU A 432 -13.76 -23.64 -9.91
CA LEU A 432 -14.62 -22.83 -9.05
C LEU A 432 -15.05 -23.61 -7.79
N GLN A 433 -15.42 -24.89 -7.92
CA GLN A 433 -15.80 -25.72 -6.79
C GLN A 433 -14.64 -25.92 -5.81
N LEU A 434 -13.42 -26.16 -6.31
CA LEU A 434 -12.18 -26.25 -5.52
C LEU A 434 -11.95 -24.95 -4.71
N TRP A 435 -12.06 -23.79 -5.37
CA TRP A 435 -11.88 -22.49 -4.71
C TRP A 435 -13.01 -22.13 -3.73
N GLN A 436 -14.22 -22.65 -3.91
CA GLN A 436 -15.33 -22.51 -2.96
C GLN A 436 -15.17 -23.43 -1.74
N GLN A 437 -14.81 -24.71 -1.94
CA GLN A 437 -14.59 -25.66 -0.84
C GLN A 437 -13.44 -25.22 0.09
N ALA A 438 -12.37 -24.67 -0.49
CA ALA A 438 -11.26 -24.05 0.24
C ALA A 438 -11.63 -22.69 0.89
N GLY A 439 -12.90 -22.26 0.84
CA GLY A 439 -13.43 -21.09 1.54
C GLY A 439 -14.55 -21.42 2.54
N GLY A 440 -15.28 -22.52 2.36
CA GLY A 440 -16.44 -22.90 3.20
C GLY A 440 -16.11 -23.67 4.48
N SER A 441 -14.88 -24.14 4.67
CA SER A 441 -14.52 -25.12 5.70
C SER A 441 -14.29 -24.54 7.11
N ARG A 442 -15.19 -23.67 7.61
CA ARG A 442 -15.32 -23.41 9.07
C ARG A 442 -16.70 -22.91 9.54
N ALA A 443 -17.78 -23.40 8.97
CA ALA A 443 -19.06 -23.40 9.68
C ALA A 443 -19.08 -24.56 10.69
N PRO A 444 -19.28 -24.32 12.00
CA PRO A 444 -19.53 -25.42 12.93
C PRO A 444 -20.87 -26.05 12.56
N ARG A 445 -20.87 -27.32 12.18
CA ARG A 445 -22.12 -28.04 11.89
C ARG A 445 -22.96 -28.06 13.16
N SER A 446 -24.11 -27.40 13.12
CA SER A 446 -25.11 -27.46 14.18
C SER A 446 -25.58 -28.91 14.34
N SER A 447 -25.21 -29.54 15.45
CA SER A 447 -25.74 -30.85 15.84
C SER A 447 -27.19 -30.71 16.29
N GLY A 448 -28.10 -30.67 15.30
CA GLY A 448 -29.53 -30.92 15.53
C GLY A 448 -29.76 -32.36 15.98
N PRO A 449 -30.74 -32.63 16.85
CA PRO A 449 -30.80 -33.87 17.62
C PRO A 449 -31.32 -35.05 16.79
N ALA A 450 -30.61 -36.18 16.87
CA ALA A 450 -31.16 -37.51 16.59
C ALA A 450 -31.65 -38.15 17.91
N PRO A 451 -32.68 -39.01 17.89
CA PRO A 451 -33.50 -39.29 19.06
C PRO A 451 -32.84 -40.24 20.06
N ALA A 452 -32.96 -39.91 21.35
CA ALA A 452 -32.68 -40.85 22.43
C ALA A 452 -33.92 -41.73 22.67
N GLN A 453 -33.83 -43.02 22.32
CA GLN A 453 -34.76 -44.03 22.85
C GLN A 453 -34.21 -44.59 24.16
N SER A 454 -35.13 -44.85 25.08
CA SER A 454 -34.91 -45.15 26.49
C SER A 454 -34.27 -46.52 26.74
N SER A 455 -33.36 -46.58 27.71
CA SER A 455 -33.02 -47.79 28.45
C SER A 455 -34.25 -48.43 29.11
N PRO A 456 -34.20 -49.73 29.40
CA PRO A 456 -34.84 -50.27 30.60
C PRO A 456 -33.84 -50.95 31.54
N ASP A 457 -34.12 -50.80 32.84
CA ASP A 457 -33.48 -51.50 33.95
C ASP A 457 -34.07 -52.92 34.12
N ALA A 458 -33.52 -53.71 35.04
CA ALA A 458 -33.87 -55.12 35.23
C ALA A 458 -35.25 -55.37 35.87
N GLY A 459 -35.86 -56.54 35.60
CA GLY A 459 -36.87 -57.11 36.52
C GLY A 459 -37.97 -58.02 35.94
N TYR A 460 -37.71 -59.34 35.97
CA TYR A 460 -38.64 -60.44 36.31
C TYR A 460 -39.91 -60.78 35.48
N ASP A 461 -40.05 -62.10 35.25
CA ASP A 461 -41.24 -62.94 34.95
C ASP A 461 -41.98 -62.93 33.59
N GLY A 462 -42.55 -64.10 33.25
CA GLY A 462 -43.82 -64.15 32.51
C GLY A 462 -43.88 -64.64 31.05
N GLY A 463 -43.52 -65.90 30.77
CA GLY A 463 -44.35 -66.80 29.92
C GLY A 463 -44.39 -66.69 28.38
N ALA A 464 -43.88 -67.74 27.72
CA ALA A 464 -44.39 -68.43 26.51
C ALA A 464 -45.00 -67.61 25.34
N SER A 465 -44.53 -67.76 24.08
CA SER A 465 -44.58 -69.01 23.31
C SER A 465 -44.10 -68.79 21.85
N TYR A 466 -43.54 -69.85 21.21
CA TYR A 466 -43.60 -70.23 19.77
C TYR A 466 -43.45 -69.13 18.67
N GLU A 467 -42.66 -69.21 17.60
CA GLU A 467 -41.75 -70.20 16.97
C GLU A 467 -40.80 -69.44 15.99
N SER A 468 -39.79 -69.94 15.26
CA SER A 468 -39.27 -71.30 14.97
C SER A 468 -37.76 -71.26 14.55
N SER A 469 -37.34 -72.28 13.77
CA SER A 469 -36.08 -72.51 13.01
C SER A 469 -35.14 -71.32 12.75
N ALA A 470 -33.87 -71.36 13.18
CA ALA A 470 -32.72 -72.16 12.68
C ALA A 470 -32.03 -71.54 11.44
N SER A 471 -30.70 -71.62 11.23
CA SER A 471 -29.65 -72.39 11.90
C SER A 471 -28.30 -71.65 11.99
N ALA A 472 -27.54 -72.06 13.00
CA ALA A 472 -26.20 -71.67 13.42
C ALA A 472 -25.03 -71.98 12.46
N TYR A 473 -23.94 -71.20 12.57
CA TYR A 473 -22.57 -71.75 12.73
C TYR A 473 -21.62 -70.81 13.51
N GLU A 474 -20.80 -71.45 14.35
CA GLU A 474 -19.61 -71.02 15.10
C GLU A 474 -18.49 -70.42 14.21
N SER A 475 -17.40 -69.78 14.65
CA SER A 475 -16.84 -69.30 15.95
C SER A 475 -15.85 -68.13 15.62
N SER A 476 -14.94 -67.58 16.43
CA SER A 476 -14.35 -68.00 17.72
C SER A 476 -13.74 -66.82 18.53
N ALA A 477 -12.96 -67.17 19.56
CA ALA A 477 -12.42 -66.33 20.63
C ALA A 477 -10.95 -65.89 20.43
N GLY A 478 -10.54 -64.85 21.17
CA GLY A 478 -9.15 -64.37 21.26
C GLY A 478 -9.02 -63.23 22.29
N ASN A 479 -8.73 -63.57 23.54
CA ASN A 479 -8.92 -62.70 24.71
C ASN A 479 -7.60 -62.09 25.25
N TYR A 480 -7.76 -61.19 26.23
CA TYR A 480 -6.81 -60.55 27.17
C TYR A 480 -6.43 -59.08 26.85
N ARG A 481 -6.87 -58.05 27.60
CA ARG A 481 -6.71 -57.72 29.06
C ARG A 481 -5.24 -57.57 29.46
N SER A 482 -4.80 -56.59 30.25
CA SER A 482 -5.42 -55.45 30.98
C SER A 482 -4.24 -54.50 31.39
N ASP A 483 -4.29 -53.45 32.23
CA ASP A 483 -5.26 -52.94 33.21
C ASP A 483 -4.98 -51.45 33.56
N SER A 484 -5.85 -50.84 34.39
CA SER A 484 -5.65 -49.74 35.39
C SER A 484 -4.45 -48.76 35.27
N GLY A 485 -4.57 -47.44 35.52
CA GLY A 485 -5.47 -46.67 36.40
C GLY A 485 -4.60 -45.82 37.38
N SER A 486 -5.07 -44.88 38.21
CA SER A 486 -6.30 -44.07 38.27
C SER A 486 -6.14 -42.96 39.36
N TYR A 487 -7.01 -41.93 39.36
CA TYR A 487 -7.22 -40.89 40.40
C TYR A 487 -6.09 -39.85 40.69
N GLY A 488 -6.38 -38.57 41.01
CA GLY A 488 -7.66 -37.83 40.92
C GLY A 488 -7.76 -36.54 41.76
N LYS A 489 -8.88 -35.82 41.57
CA LYS A 489 -9.56 -34.83 42.46
C LYS A 489 -9.03 -33.38 42.68
N LYS A 490 -9.90 -32.45 42.22
CA LYS A 490 -10.47 -31.24 42.90
C LYS A 490 -9.67 -29.92 43.01
N GLY A 491 -10.32 -28.80 42.67
CA GLY A 491 -10.06 -27.47 43.27
C GLY A 491 -10.56 -26.25 42.47
N TYR A 492 -11.65 -25.60 42.90
CA TYR A 492 -12.22 -24.39 42.26
C TYR A 492 -11.38 -23.11 42.45
N SER A 493 -11.30 -22.24 41.42
CA SER A 493 -11.47 -20.77 41.54
C SER A 493 -11.68 -20.14 40.14
N LYS A 494 -12.79 -19.43 39.88
CA LYS A 494 -13.05 -17.98 40.07
C LYS A 494 -12.41 -17.07 39.00
N TRP A 495 -13.10 -16.94 37.86
CA TRP A 495 -12.74 -16.05 36.76
C TRP A 495 -12.60 -14.59 37.19
N ARG A 496 -11.44 -13.97 36.92
CA ARG A 496 -11.31 -12.50 36.85
C ARG A 496 -11.74 -12.03 35.46
N LYS A 497 -12.47 -10.91 35.40
CA LYS A 497 -12.71 -10.18 34.14
C LYS A 497 -11.40 -9.48 33.74
N GLY A 498 -10.75 -9.94 32.68
CA GLY A 498 -9.74 -9.17 31.95
C GLY A 498 -10.38 -8.31 30.86
N PRO A 499 -9.72 -7.25 30.39
CA PRO A 499 -10.14 -6.54 29.17
C PRO A 499 -10.04 -7.46 27.93
N PRO A 500 -10.82 -7.21 26.88
CA PRO A 500 -10.73 -7.99 25.64
C PRO A 500 -9.36 -7.81 24.97
N PRO A 501 -8.90 -8.80 24.17
CA PRO A 501 -7.68 -8.65 23.37
C PRO A 501 -7.71 -7.40 22.50
N PRO A 502 -6.56 -6.73 22.27
CA PRO A 502 -6.45 -5.76 21.19
C PRO A 502 -6.74 -6.44 19.83
N PRO A 503 -7.32 -5.70 18.87
CA PRO A 503 -7.64 -6.25 17.56
C PRO A 503 -6.38 -6.68 16.82
N ARG A 504 -6.46 -7.78 16.06
CA ARG A 504 -5.41 -8.16 15.10
C ARG A 504 -5.24 -7.03 14.09
N MET A 505 -4.08 -6.40 14.05
CA MET A 505 -3.73 -5.55 12.92
C MET A 505 -3.34 -6.47 11.77
N LEU A 506 -3.83 -6.17 10.55
CA LEU A 506 -3.28 -6.78 9.35
C LEU A 506 -2.25 -5.79 8.80
N GLY A 507 -0.98 -6.11 9.00
CA GLY A 507 0.12 -5.18 8.86
C GLY A 507 0.36 -4.62 7.47
N THR A 508 0.62 -3.31 7.40
CA THR A 508 1.42 -2.71 6.33
C THR A 508 2.90 -2.98 6.63
N ARG A 509 3.63 -3.62 5.70
CA ARG A 509 5.09 -3.82 5.87
C ARG A 509 5.78 -2.46 5.95
N ARG A 510 6.37 -2.13 7.11
CA ARG A 510 7.34 -1.03 7.23
C ARG A 510 8.66 -1.48 6.62
N ALA A 511 9.24 -0.67 5.74
CA ALA A 511 10.63 -0.84 5.34
C ALA A 511 11.51 -0.04 6.31
N GLY A 512 12.41 -0.71 7.05
CA GLY A 512 13.41 -0.03 7.89
C GLY A 512 13.52 -0.46 9.35
N GLY A 513 13.08 -1.66 9.75
CA GLY A 513 13.39 -2.20 11.08
C GLY A 513 14.89 -2.47 11.27
N SER A 514 15.38 -2.38 12.51
CA SER A 514 16.77 -2.74 12.83
C SER A 514 17.03 -4.25 12.72
N ARG A 515 18.29 -4.68 12.84
CA ARG A 515 18.62 -6.12 12.88
C ARG A 515 18.04 -6.79 14.12
N ALA A 516 17.94 -6.06 15.24
CA ALA A 516 17.31 -6.53 16.46
C ALA A 516 15.78 -6.60 16.31
N ASP A 517 15.15 -5.66 15.60
CA ASP A 517 13.72 -5.74 15.23
C ASP A 517 13.42 -7.04 14.47
N ARG A 518 14.29 -7.38 13.50
CA ARG A 518 14.13 -8.59 12.68
C ARG A 518 14.33 -9.86 13.51
N ALA A 519 15.31 -9.87 14.43
CA ALA A 519 15.50 -10.98 15.36
C ALA A 519 14.28 -11.19 16.28
N VAL A 520 13.69 -10.10 16.81
CA VAL A 520 12.44 -10.16 17.61
C VAL A 520 11.31 -10.76 16.79
N GLY A 521 11.12 -10.31 15.54
CA GLY A 521 10.10 -10.86 14.65
C GLY A 521 10.28 -12.37 14.41
N LEU A 522 11.48 -12.79 13.99
CA LEU A 522 11.77 -14.19 13.66
C LEU A 522 11.64 -15.12 14.88
N LEU A 523 12.20 -14.75 16.03
CA LEU A 523 12.18 -15.59 17.23
C LEU A 523 10.82 -15.65 17.92
N LEU A 524 9.97 -14.61 17.80
CA LEU A 524 8.60 -14.67 18.31
C LEU A 524 7.63 -15.38 17.34
N ALA A 525 7.91 -15.34 16.02
CA ALA A 525 7.19 -16.13 15.03
C ALA A 525 7.50 -17.63 15.15
N ASN A 526 8.78 -17.96 15.34
CA ASN A 526 9.31 -19.33 15.41
C ASN A 526 10.16 -19.52 16.68
N ALA A 527 9.47 -19.68 17.81
CA ALA A 527 10.08 -19.82 19.14
C ALA A 527 11.05 -21.01 19.25
N GLN A 528 10.83 -22.08 18.49
CA GLN A 528 11.70 -23.26 18.50
C GLN A 528 13.12 -22.93 18.02
N ALA A 529 13.29 -21.91 17.18
CA ALA A 529 14.61 -21.48 16.72
C ALA A 529 15.52 -20.95 17.85
N TRP A 530 14.96 -20.57 19.01
CA TRP A 530 15.73 -20.18 20.20
C TRP A 530 16.62 -21.31 20.74
N GLU A 531 16.18 -22.56 20.63
CA GLU A 531 16.95 -23.74 21.08
C GLU A 531 18.18 -24.02 20.19
N GLY A 532 18.19 -23.49 18.96
CA GLY A 532 19.31 -23.60 18.03
C GLY A 532 20.38 -22.49 18.17
N LEU A 533 20.17 -21.53 19.07
CA LEU A 533 21.12 -20.46 19.35
C LEU A 533 22.16 -20.89 20.40
N SER A 534 23.36 -20.31 20.33
CA SER A 534 24.42 -20.56 21.31
C SER A 534 24.21 -19.76 22.60
N ALA A 535 24.89 -20.15 23.69
CA ALA A 535 24.86 -19.37 24.94
C ALA A 535 25.37 -17.92 24.75
N ASP A 536 26.32 -17.70 23.83
CA ASP A 536 26.80 -16.36 23.45
C ASP A 536 25.71 -15.56 22.72
N ASP A 537 24.85 -16.22 21.93
CA ASP A 537 23.72 -15.58 21.26
C ASP A 537 22.61 -15.19 22.24
N HIS A 538 22.25 -16.09 23.17
CA HIS A 538 21.28 -15.79 24.23
C HIS A 538 21.74 -14.58 25.04
N SER A 539 23.02 -14.57 25.45
CA SER A 539 23.64 -13.45 26.13
C SER A 539 23.63 -12.16 25.29
N LEU A 540 24.04 -12.23 24.02
CA LEU A 540 24.03 -11.08 23.09
C LEU A 540 22.64 -10.47 22.98
N LEU A 541 21.60 -11.29 22.80
CA LEU A 541 20.21 -10.85 22.64
C LEU A 541 19.66 -10.23 23.94
N ALA A 542 19.90 -10.85 25.09
CA ALA A 542 19.44 -10.36 26.39
C ALA A 542 20.05 -8.99 26.77
N HIS A 543 21.29 -8.70 26.35
CA HIS A 543 21.97 -7.43 26.62
C HIS A 543 21.65 -6.30 25.62
N LEU A 544 20.80 -6.53 24.62
CA LEU A 544 20.38 -5.46 23.70
C LEU A 544 19.51 -4.40 24.40
N PRO A 545 19.67 -3.10 24.07
CA PRO A 545 18.82 -2.05 24.63
C PRO A 545 17.33 -2.30 24.43
N ALA A 546 16.52 -1.85 25.40
CA ALA A 546 15.06 -1.87 25.30
C ALA A 546 14.61 -1.23 23.97
N PRO A 547 13.62 -1.81 23.27
CA PRO A 547 12.72 -2.88 23.74
C PRO A 547 13.25 -4.32 23.61
N HIS A 548 14.44 -4.53 23.05
CA HIS A 548 14.89 -5.85 22.57
C HIS A 548 15.27 -6.82 23.69
N GLY A 549 16.24 -6.46 24.54
CA GLY A 549 16.72 -7.37 25.61
C GLY A 549 15.62 -7.76 26.59
N ALA A 550 14.71 -6.83 26.90
CA ALA A 550 13.53 -7.10 27.72
C ALA A 550 12.59 -8.15 27.09
N LEU A 551 12.36 -8.09 25.77
CA LEU A 551 11.55 -9.08 25.06
C LEU A 551 12.24 -10.44 24.94
N PHE A 552 13.58 -10.47 24.80
CA PHE A 552 14.33 -11.72 24.74
C PHE A 552 14.43 -12.41 26.11
N ALA A 553 14.66 -11.66 27.19
CA ALA A 553 14.60 -12.20 28.56
C ALA A 553 13.20 -12.71 28.93
N TRP A 554 12.14 -12.02 28.47
CA TRP A 554 10.77 -12.51 28.60
C TRP A 554 10.54 -13.81 27.80
N LEU A 555 11.03 -13.87 26.56
CA LEU A 555 10.90 -15.05 25.70
C LEU A 555 11.63 -16.27 26.29
N GLU A 556 12.85 -16.07 26.80
CA GLU A 556 13.63 -17.11 27.48
C GLU A 556 12.88 -17.67 28.70
N ALA A 557 12.28 -16.79 29.52
CA ALA A 557 11.45 -17.22 30.65
C ALA A 557 10.22 -18.03 30.20
N GLN A 558 9.54 -17.61 29.11
CA GLN A 558 8.42 -18.37 28.54
C GLN A 558 8.83 -19.76 28.05
N LEU A 559 9.98 -19.88 27.37
CA LEU A 559 10.49 -21.18 26.93
C LEU A 559 10.92 -22.05 28.11
N HIS A 560 11.51 -21.47 29.14
CA HIS A 560 11.91 -22.22 30.35
C HIS A 560 10.70 -22.77 31.11
N GLU A 561 9.64 -21.97 31.26
CA GLU A 561 8.44 -22.37 32.01
C GLU A 561 7.47 -23.25 31.21
N HIS A 562 7.42 -23.12 29.88
CA HIS A 562 6.37 -23.70 29.05
C HIS A 562 6.83 -24.43 27.77
N GLY A 563 8.14 -24.44 27.49
CA GLY A 563 8.71 -24.94 26.23
C GLY A 563 8.43 -24.01 25.03
N PRO A 564 8.90 -24.38 23.83
CA PRO A 564 8.64 -23.61 22.62
C PRO A 564 7.14 -23.58 22.29
N GLN A 565 6.58 -22.37 22.22
CA GLN A 565 5.17 -22.13 21.97
C GLN A 565 4.92 -21.47 20.61
N PRO A 566 3.78 -21.74 19.94
CA PRO A 566 3.39 -20.99 18.74
C PRO A 566 3.09 -19.53 19.10
N TRP A 567 3.33 -18.60 18.16
CA TRP A 567 3.09 -17.17 18.35
C TRP A 567 1.69 -16.84 18.94
N ALA A 568 0.66 -17.61 18.56
CA ALA A 568 -0.69 -17.42 19.10
C ALA A 568 -0.80 -17.57 20.63
N ALA A 569 0.04 -18.39 21.25
CA ALA A 569 0.10 -18.57 22.71
C ALA A 569 1.02 -17.52 23.36
N LEU A 570 2.21 -17.29 22.78
CA LEU A 570 3.13 -16.23 23.24
C LEU A 570 2.46 -14.86 23.26
N ARG A 571 1.68 -14.52 22.24
CA ARG A 571 0.92 -13.25 22.16
C ARG A 571 -0.16 -13.11 23.25
N GLU A 572 -0.68 -14.22 23.78
CA GLU A 572 -1.61 -14.19 24.91
C GLU A 572 -0.87 -14.01 26.24
N ALA A 573 0.30 -14.63 26.40
CA ALA A 573 1.18 -14.45 27.56
C ALA A 573 1.82 -13.05 27.60
N LEU A 574 2.02 -12.41 26.45
CA LEU A 574 2.62 -11.07 26.32
C LEU A 574 1.66 -9.92 26.69
N ARG A 575 0.38 -10.19 26.94
CA ARG A 575 -0.61 -9.15 27.21
C ARG A 575 -0.28 -8.33 28.46
N GLY A 576 -0.22 -7.01 28.31
CA GLY A 576 0.16 -6.09 29.38
C GLY A 576 1.66 -5.95 29.61
N HIS A 577 2.50 -6.61 28.79
CA HIS A 577 3.93 -6.35 28.74
C HIS A 577 4.20 -4.96 28.13
N GLU A 578 5.21 -4.24 28.65
CA GLU A 578 5.53 -2.87 28.23
C GLU A 578 5.76 -2.72 26.71
N HIS A 579 6.20 -3.80 26.06
CA HIS A 579 6.54 -3.82 24.63
C HIS A 579 5.59 -4.70 23.78
N GLU A 580 4.38 -5.02 24.27
CA GLU A 580 3.37 -5.85 23.57
C GLU A 580 3.11 -5.39 22.11
N LEU A 581 2.89 -4.07 21.93
CA LEU A 581 2.60 -3.49 20.60
C LEU A 581 3.80 -3.59 19.64
N PHE A 582 5.03 -3.42 20.15
CA PHE A 582 6.24 -3.53 19.34
C PHE A 582 6.42 -4.97 18.86
N ALA A 583 6.36 -5.94 19.77
CA ALA A 583 6.48 -7.36 19.45
C ALA A 583 5.44 -7.82 18.41
N CYS A 584 4.16 -7.46 18.58
CA CYS A 584 3.13 -7.75 17.59
C CYS A 584 3.46 -7.16 16.21
N THR A 585 3.92 -5.90 16.19
CA THR A 585 4.32 -5.21 14.95
C THR A 585 5.50 -5.89 14.26
N GLN A 586 6.45 -6.49 14.99
CA GLN A 586 7.58 -7.21 14.39
C GLN A 586 7.19 -8.58 13.85
N VAL A 587 6.33 -9.33 14.56
CA VAL A 587 5.85 -10.63 14.06
C VAL A 587 4.95 -10.46 12.84
N GLU A 588 4.11 -9.42 12.79
CA GLU A 588 3.31 -9.08 11.59
C GLU A 588 4.17 -8.69 10.36
N GLN A 589 5.46 -8.39 10.55
CA GLN A 589 6.43 -8.15 9.47
C GLN A 589 7.18 -9.42 9.02
N VAL A 590 7.06 -10.53 9.74
CA VAL A 590 7.52 -11.84 9.25
C VAL A 590 6.50 -12.35 8.23
N PRO A 591 6.88 -12.52 6.94
CA PRO A 591 5.97 -13.17 6.00
C PRO A 591 5.78 -14.63 6.45
N PRO A 592 4.55 -15.20 6.36
CA PRO A 592 4.39 -16.63 6.61
C PRO A 592 5.23 -17.41 5.60
N SER A 593 6.20 -18.17 6.09
CA SER A 593 7.00 -19.10 5.30
C SER A 593 6.38 -20.50 5.37
N ASP A 594 6.21 -21.14 4.22
CA ASP A 594 5.93 -22.58 4.15
C ASP A 594 7.22 -23.43 4.26
N ASP A 595 8.40 -22.79 4.31
CA ASP A 595 9.72 -23.41 4.46
C ASP A 595 10.42 -22.95 5.75
N PRO A 596 10.51 -23.82 6.79
CA PRO A 596 11.25 -23.56 8.02
C PRO A 596 12.76 -23.42 7.82
N ALA A 597 13.35 -24.02 6.77
CA ALA A 597 14.79 -23.93 6.52
C ALA A 597 15.20 -22.52 6.08
N SER A 598 14.37 -21.85 5.27
CA SER A 598 14.54 -20.45 4.89
C SER A 598 14.49 -19.49 6.09
N GLU A 599 13.58 -19.71 7.05
CA GLU A 599 13.50 -18.89 8.27
C GLU A 599 14.74 -19.05 9.16
N LEU A 600 15.22 -20.29 9.34
CA LEU A 600 16.45 -20.58 10.10
C LEU A 600 17.70 -20.00 9.41
N SER A 601 17.76 -20.04 8.07
CA SER A 601 18.83 -19.40 7.31
C SER A 601 18.82 -17.88 7.48
N GLU A 602 17.63 -17.25 7.44
CA GLU A 602 17.52 -15.79 7.65
C GLU A 602 17.89 -15.40 9.08
N LEU A 603 17.46 -16.18 10.09
CA LEU A 603 17.85 -15.97 11.48
C LEU A 603 19.38 -16.09 11.64
N GLY A 604 20.01 -17.10 11.06
CA GLY A 604 21.47 -17.25 11.06
C GLY A 604 22.19 -16.03 10.47
N ASP A 605 21.66 -15.49 9.38
CA ASP A 605 22.17 -14.29 8.72
C ASP A 605 22.02 -13.02 9.58
N VAL A 606 20.89 -12.87 10.27
CA VAL A 606 20.62 -11.77 11.22
C VAL A 606 21.55 -11.87 12.42
N MET A 607 21.70 -13.07 13.01
CA MET A 607 22.57 -13.31 14.17
C MET A 607 24.04 -13.08 13.82
N ASN A 608 24.51 -13.55 12.67
CA ASN A 608 25.88 -13.29 12.20
C ASN A 608 26.19 -11.79 12.06
N ARG A 609 25.21 -10.98 11.66
CA ARG A 609 25.36 -9.52 11.57
C ARG A 609 25.31 -8.87 12.95
N LEU A 610 24.42 -9.29 13.84
CA LEU A 610 24.35 -8.80 15.24
C LEU A 610 25.64 -9.12 16.03
N ARG A 611 26.20 -10.32 15.91
CA ARG A 611 27.51 -10.68 16.49
C ARG A 611 28.62 -9.74 16.01
N ARG A 612 28.64 -9.43 14.71
CA ARG A 612 29.60 -8.50 14.12
C ARG A 612 29.43 -7.08 14.66
N ASP A 613 28.20 -6.58 14.73
CA ASP A 613 27.90 -5.24 15.29
C ASP A 613 28.36 -5.14 16.76
N GLY A 614 28.08 -6.18 17.57
CA GLY A 614 28.48 -6.25 18.98
C GLY A 614 30.00 -6.27 19.17
N LEU A 615 30.70 -7.13 18.43
CA LEU A 615 32.16 -7.20 18.47
C LEU A 615 32.82 -5.93 17.92
N GLU A 616 32.24 -5.26 16.92
CA GLU A 616 32.73 -3.95 16.45
C GLU A 616 32.53 -2.86 17.49
N ALA A 617 31.43 -2.85 18.23
CA ALA A 617 31.21 -1.92 19.34
C ALA A 617 32.20 -2.18 20.50
N GLN A 618 32.39 -3.45 20.87
CA GLN A 618 33.35 -3.85 21.90
C GLN A 618 34.80 -3.51 21.50
N ALA A 619 35.17 -3.73 20.24
CA ALA A 619 36.49 -3.36 19.72
C ALA A 619 36.74 -1.85 19.78
N ARG A 620 35.73 -1.01 19.51
CA ARG A 620 35.84 0.46 19.65
C ARG A 620 36.07 0.86 21.10
N GLN A 621 35.26 0.34 22.03
CA GLN A 621 35.42 0.62 23.47
C GLN A 621 36.80 0.18 24.00
N LEU A 622 37.28 -1.00 23.60
CA LEU A 622 38.60 -1.48 23.98
C LEU A 622 39.73 -0.64 23.34
N ALA A 623 39.57 -0.16 22.11
CA ALA A 623 40.53 0.75 21.48
C ALA A 623 40.61 2.09 22.22
N ASP A 624 39.47 2.63 22.68
CA ASP A 624 39.42 3.86 23.49
C ASP A 624 40.11 3.69 24.86
N LEU A 625 39.99 2.51 25.50
CA LEU A 625 40.69 2.18 26.74
C LEU A 625 42.20 1.98 26.54
N VAL A 626 42.62 1.34 25.44
CA VAL A 626 44.03 1.23 25.05
C VAL A 626 44.64 2.61 24.79
N ALA A 627 43.89 3.52 24.15
CA ALA A 627 44.33 4.91 23.94
C ALA A 627 44.45 5.71 25.26
N GLN A 628 43.73 5.31 26.31
CA GLN A 628 43.82 5.86 27.66
C GLN A 628 44.93 5.22 28.52
N GLY A 629 45.65 4.22 27.99
CA GLY A 629 46.80 3.60 28.65
C GLY A 629 46.49 2.37 29.51
N ASP A 630 45.29 1.77 29.38
CA ASP A 630 44.97 0.51 30.06
C ASP A 630 45.73 -0.66 29.41
N ALA A 631 46.66 -1.25 30.16
CA ALA A 631 47.46 -2.39 29.72
C ALA A 631 46.65 -3.70 29.58
N GLY A 632 45.54 -3.86 30.31
CA GLY A 632 44.66 -5.03 30.20
C GLY A 632 43.81 -5.00 28.93
N ALA A 633 43.34 -3.82 28.52
CA ALA A 633 42.48 -3.65 27.35
C ALA A 633 43.14 -4.07 26.03
N LEU A 634 44.48 -4.08 25.95
CA LEU A 634 45.21 -4.40 24.71
C LEU A 634 45.08 -5.87 24.30
N ASP A 635 45.12 -6.80 25.24
CA ASP A 635 45.02 -8.23 24.92
C ASP A 635 43.56 -8.64 24.65
N ASP A 636 42.60 -7.99 25.30
CA ASP A 636 41.18 -8.10 24.96
C ASP A 636 40.87 -7.51 23.58
N TYR A 637 41.45 -6.37 23.22
CA TYR A 637 41.30 -5.79 21.87
C TYR A 637 41.81 -6.74 20.77
N LYS A 638 42.96 -7.40 20.99
CA LYS A 638 43.49 -8.42 20.07
C LYS A 638 42.54 -9.62 19.94
N ARG A 639 41.98 -10.09 21.07
CA ARG A 639 41.02 -11.21 21.12
C ARG A 639 39.75 -10.92 20.32
N VAL A 640 39.12 -9.76 20.55
CA VAL A 640 37.92 -9.32 19.81
C VAL A 640 38.23 -9.09 18.32
N SER A 641 39.40 -8.52 18.01
CA SER A 641 39.85 -8.32 16.62
C SER A 641 40.04 -9.64 15.86
N ALA A 642 40.55 -10.69 16.52
CA ALA A 642 40.66 -12.03 15.94
C ALA A 642 39.30 -12.68 15.69
N GLN A 643 38.33 -12.51 16.59
CA GLN A 643 36.95 -12.97 16.40
C GLN A 643 36.27 -12.26 15.22
N LEU A 644 36.46 -10.94 15.08
CA LEU A 644 35.98 -10.17 13.92
C LEU A 644 36.62 -10.63 12.59
N ALA A 645 37.89 -11.04 12.60
CA ALA A 645 38.54 -11.60 11.43
C ALA A 645 37.94 -12.95 11.04
N ALA A 646 37.73 -13.86 12.00
CA ALA A 646 37.10 -15.16 11.76
C ALA A 646 35.67 -15.03 11.18
N LEU A 647 34.86 -14.11 11.71
CA LEU A 647 33.50 -13.78 11.22
C LEU A 647 33.47 -13.06 9.86
N LYS A 648 34.60 -12.59 9.35
CA LYS A 648 34.73 -12.09 7.97
C LYS A 648 35.07 -13.21 7.00
N THR A 649 35.97 -14.13 7.37
CA THR A 649 36.33 -15.29 6.55
C THR A 649 35.15 -16.26 6.39
N SER A 650 34.38 -16.52 7.45
CA SER A 650 33.21 -17.41 7.42
C SER A 650 32.02 -16.90 6.59
N ALA A 651 32.06 -15.63 6.13
CA ALA A 651 31.01 -15.01 5.31
C ALA A 651 31.43 -14.85 3.84
N ALA A 652 32.57 -15.45 3.45
CA ALA A 652 33.13 -15.43 2.10
C ALA A 652 33.16 -16.82 1.43
N THR A 653 32.53 -17.81 2.08
CA THR A 653 32.27 -19.18 1.64
C THR A 653 30.79 -19.47 1.76
#